data_AF-A0A5S3YPV4-F1
#
_entry.id   AF-A0A5S3YPV4-F1
#
_cell.length_a   1.000
_cell.length_b   1.000
_cell.length_c   1.000
_cell.angle_alpha   90.00
_cell.angle_beta   90.00
_cell.angle_gamma   90.00
#
_symmetry.space_group_name_H-M   'P 1'
#
loop_
_entity.id
_entity.type
_entity.pdbx_description
1 polymer ?
#
loop_
_entity_poly.entity_id
_entity_poly.type
_entity_poly.pdbx_seq_one_letter_code
_entity_poly.pdbx_strand_id
1 'polypeptide(L)'
;MAKRFNKLTPIATSVALSLGLTGCFGDDDNNVKVEPVVTVDGVANADFNIAVSGRAVKGTLKNAALSVKTVNANGELVDVAYRSEVTSVEETASATSEAEAKSLAEKAILDASPSVVTGEKGEYTIYLASDFSGPLHITVNTKKDGDDSLVKCDAFVGCGDFSAASDLDINKNDKVDFGEWYKDDLELSVVKLIKTTSSDSSSVRGMQYAEGDAAASFKANVTLFTSAAAAILIADGEISTDTIKSASSKVIRALIGDEALLATLTADISEGGAVDFTDVDGTESVDAGVLTMIQVAASIQAVAAKGDNGSISDVIEQLKNDVKDDNLEASDTFTALKEQSKAAGKILAAVVSGDTEAVKAALIEAGVDEETAEQTAATAQEAKDKAVESGATTEEDLKEDAEKSEKQLDEIGNGEVLKNAELAELLSNSLTELKAELVSVQTLMATFETQLANVDELAEKEDKSNQDVVDFGVAATEFERAVRESDISATSTQLTNKIVELVSSTNGLAAKDAQYQAIADDAAAQKPLVDSENVKVQALVASSQQHLADAVEAVNELNLGKEFAKETAESAIETAKQAETDAVSAEVNFNTIKVRFDEAVGSIKSSQDAQTAKDILAELESAYSLNKETAQKFFADASNALEKANIYVEEAKSTDEEADSIATQAATSDMHTQAIEHYYTVFGSERIDEMATGVAKVGTGKLVNVSAVSREGADAVFNVGEVIFDVIKDILDNGSFGSGQQSGTSEKYPDWEYSYDTERYSFSFRNTRDGQNIDAIGSFISTERSKFSLTWSGMVKSDNGQSLNISEQNSAECLDYANSYERAEVITPNASCLVIHFNDYVTKFDDVDEDSVDRVTSYNLVTFSDGPYGFDGFVSFDVTATDINGNSVPIFNSDVTQHLDFVVQGTSEQVEFSTSFDVRYEEPVEEIGSMTISLLNYHGYQFSVNLEDESGPLMGEVSILDEDLTRFKAGDITEIENGFRINYISNESIDYTNIEVYGDR
;
A
#
# COMPACT_ATOMS: atom_id res chain seq x y z
N MET A 1 34.62 32.85 -59.85
CA MET A 1 36.01 33.24 -59.51
C MET A 1 36.30 32.65 -58.14
N ALA A 2 37.06 31.56 -58.07
CA ALA A 2 38.51 31.59 -57.84
C ALA A 2 38.82 32.15 -56.43
N LYS A 3 39.58 31.50 -55.54
CA LYS A 3 40.68 30.55 -55.75
C LYS A 3 41.21 30.16 -54.35
N ARG A 4 41.80 28.95 -54.28
CA ARG A 4 42.89 28.50 -53.38
C ARG A 4 42.54 27.73 -52.09
N PHE A 5 42.42 26.41 -52.27
CA PHE A 5 43.31 25.40 -51.67
C PHE A 5 44.73 25.92 -51.42
N ASN A 6 45.38 25.53 -50.31
CA ASN A 6 46.52 24.59 -50.38
C ASN A 6 47.22 24.26 -49.05
N LYS A 7 47.58 22.97 -48.93
CA LYS A 7 48.78 22.36 -48.32
C LYS A 7 48.80 22.09 -46.81
N LEU A 8 49.42 21.02 -46.29
CA LEU A 8 49.93 19.72 -46.77
C LEU A 8 50.46 19.05 -45.49
N THR A 9 50.08 17.79 -45.28
CA THR A 9 50.67 16.77 -44.38
C THR A 9 52.21 16.75 -44.42
N PRO A 10 52.92 16.20 -43.41
CA PRO A 10 53.42 14.82 -43.62
C PRO A 10 53.77 13.92 -42.40
N ILE A 11 53.47 12.62 -42.58
CA ILE A 11 54.40 11.47 -42.52
C ILE A 11 54.66 10.77 -41.16
N ALA A 12 53.96 9.63 -41.03
CA ALA A 12 54.48 8.25 -41.05
C ALA A 12 55.22 7.64 -39.84
N THR A 13 55.34 6.30 -39.94
CA THR A 13 56.21 5.34 -39.21
C THR A 13 55.48 4.71 -38.01
N SER A 14 55.17 3.41 -37.91
CA SER A 14 55.71 2.22 -38.60
C SER A 14 54.93 0.95 -38.22
N VAL A 15 54.33 0.29 -39.22
CA VAL A 15 54.24 -1.18 -39.26
C VAL A 15 55.64 -1.67 -39.64
N ALA A 16 56.29 -2.38 -38.71
CA ALA A 16 57.63 -2.89 -38.89
C ALA A 16 57.64 -4.18 -39.73
N LEU A 17 58.40 -4.12 -40.82
CA LEU A 17 59.33 -5.14 -41.31
C LEU A 17 58.90 -6.64 -41.35
N SER A 18 58.70 -7.07 -42.59
CA SER A 18 59.47 -8.13 -43.26
C SER A 18 59.38 -9.58 -42.76
N LEU A 19 58.57 -10.37 -43.47
CA LEU A 19 58.99 -11.66 -44.04
C LEU A 19 58.50 -11.66 -45.50
N GLY A 20 59.29 -11.86 -46.55
CA GLY A 20 60.65 -12.36 -46.61
C GLY A 20 60.76 -13.55 -47.57
N LEU A 21 60.69 -13.25 -48.89
CA LEU A 21 61.49 -13.86 -49.97
C LEU A 21 61.13 -15.33 -50.37
N THR A 22 61.18 -15.81 -51.61
CA THR A 22 61.98 -15.54 -52.82
C THR A 22 61.30 -16.14 -54.07
N GLY A 23 61.56 -15.61 -55.26
CA GLY A 23 61.99 -16.45 -56.40
C GLY A 23 61.13 -16.44 -57.67
N CYS A 24 61.73 -15.94 -58.76
CA CYS A 24 61.24 -15.89 -60.14
C CYS A 24 60.91 -17.25 -60.79
N PHE A 25 59.93 -17.26 -61.70
CA PHE A 25 60.04 -17.53 -63.16
C PHE A 25 58.80 -18.26 -63.71
N GLY A 26 58.24 -17.73 -64.80
CA GLY A 26 57.40 -18.48 -65.73
C GLY A 26 56.20 -17.69 -66.24
N ASP A 27 56.38 -17.00 -67.38
CA ASP A 27 55.29 -16.67 -68.29
C ASP A 27 54.48 -17.94 -68.61
N ASP A 28 53.16 -17.88 -68.48
CA ASP A 28 52.26 -18.27 -69.57
C ASP A 28 50.83 -17.83 -69.27
N ASP A 29 50.21 -17.27 -70.31
CA ASP A 29 48.85 -16.79 -70.38
C ASP A 29 47.82 -17.79 -69.81
N ASN A 30 47.08 -17.36 -68.80
CA ASN A 30 45.64 -17.57 -68.73
C ASN A 30 45.02 -16.55 -67.77
N ASN A 31 44.52 -15.46 -68.34
CA ASN A 31 43.51 -14.62 -67.71
C ASN A 31 42.26 -15.49 -67.41
N VAL A 32 42.23 -16.14 -66.26
CA VAL A 32 40.97 -16.27 -65.54
C VAL A 32 40.78 -14.95 -64.84
N LYS A 33 39.84 -14.16 -65.35
CA LYS A 33 39.33 -12.97 -64.69
C LYS A 33 38.90 -13.40 -63.28
N VAL A 34 39.68 -13.06 -62.25
CA VAL A 34 39.10 -12.99 -60.91
C VAL A 34 38.15 -11.82 -61.01
N GLU A 35 36.85 -12.11 -61.12
CA GLU A 35 35.86 -11.06 -61.00
C GLU A 35 36.14 -10.31 -59.70
N PRO A 36 36.15 -8.97 -59.70
CA PRO A 36 36.23 -8.24 -58.44
C PRO A 36 35.12 -8.81 -57.56
N VAL A 37 35.47 -9.22 -56.34
CA VAL A 37 34.46 -9.62 -55.35
C VAL A 37 33.48 -8.45 -55.31
N VAL A 38 32.27 -8.67 -55.84
CA VAL A 38 31.23 -7.63 -55.86
C VAL A 38 30.82 -7.49 -54.41
N THR A 39 31.30 -6.43 -53.79
CA THR A 39 30.87 -6.07 -52.45
C THR A 39 29.56 -5.29 -52.57
N VAL A 40 28.64 -5.61 -51.69
CA VAL A 40 27.39 -4.90 -51.50
C VAL A 40 27.45 -4.18 -50.17
N ASP A 41 26.93 -2.96 -50.12
CA ASP A 41 26.85 -2.16 -48.90
C ASP A 41 25.56 -2.52 -48.16
N GLY A 42 25.68 -2.76 -46.86
CA GLY A 42 24.57 -2.91 -45.93
C GLY A 42 24.55 -1.72 -44.99
N VAL A 43 23.35 -1.19 -44.74
CA VAL A 43 23.11 -0.05 -43.83
C VAL A 43 22.32 -0.55 -42.63
N ALA A 44 22.73 -0.15 -41.44
CA ALA A 44 22.01 -0.39 -40.19
C ALA A 44 21.80 0.95 -39.47
N ASN A 45 20.60 1.14 -38.93
CA ASN A 45 20.19 2.36 -38.22
C ASN A 45 19.68 1.96 -36.84
N ALA A 46 20.03 2.72 -35.81
CA ALA A 46 19.51 2.57 -34.46
C ALA A 46 19.28 3.94 -33.82
N ASP A 47 18.11 4.10 -33.20
CA ASP A 47 17.73 5.28 -32.43
C ASP A 47 17.85 4.95 -30.94
N PHE A 48 18.70 5.67 -30.20
CA PHE A 48 18.93 5.43 -28.77
C PHE A 48 18.14 6.44 -27.94
N ASN A 49 17.00 6.03 -27.40
CA ASN A 49 16.08 6.89 -26.65
C ASN A 49 15.40 6.22 -25.44
N ILE A 50 15.74 4.98 -25.07
CA ILE A 50 15.26 4.39 -23.81
C ILE A 50 16.29 4.72 -22.73
N ALA A 51 15.93 5.57 -21.77
CA ALA A 51 16.83 5.99 -20.70
C ALA A 51 16.84 4.95 -19.58
N VAL A 52 18.02 4.50 -19.16
CA VAL A 52 18.20 3.69 -17.95
C VAL A 52 19.18 4.41 -17.03
N SER A 53 18.70 4.76 -15.84
CA SER A 53 19.47 5.53 -14.85
C SER A 53 19.50 4.82 -13.50
N GLY A 54 20.52 5.10 -12.69
CA GLY A 54 20.62 4.54 -11.36
C GLY A 54 21.86 5.02 -10.62
N ARG A 55 22.01 4.56 -9.38
CA ARG A 55 23.20 4.80 -8.55
C ARG A 55 23.86 3.49 -8.15
N ALA A 56 25.19 3.49 -8.12
CA ALA A 56 25.98 2.38 -7.63
C ALA A 56 26.43 2.64 -6.20
N VAL A 57 25.79 1.97 -5.24
CA VAL A 57 25.90 2.28 -3.81
C VAL A 57 26.13 1.02 -2.98
N LYS A 58 27.22 1.05 -2.22
CA LYS A 58 27.55 0.11 -1.14
C LYS A 58 28.37 0.83 -0.05
N GLY A 59 29.31 1.65 -0.49
CA GLY A 59 29.32 3.09 -0.24
C GLY A 59 29.47 3.77 -1.60
N THR A 60 29.37 5.11 -1.70
CA THR A 60 29.37 5.75 -3.02
C THR A 60 30.56 5.29 -3.88
N LEU A 61 30.28 4.83 -5.11
CA LEU A 61 31.31 4.39 -6.05
C LEU A 61 31.58 5.48 -7.09
N LYS A 62 32.69 6.21 -6.93
CA LYS A 62 33.07 7.30 -7.84
C LYS A 62 33.98 6.81 -8.96
N ASN A 63 33.78 7.27 -10.19
CA ASN A 63 34.56 6.90 -11.37
C ASN A 63 34.66 5.38 -11.61
N ALA A 64 33.67 4.61 -11.15
CA ALA A 64 33.61 3.16 -11.31
C ALA A 64 33.22 2.81 -12.74
N ALA A 65 33.83 1.78 -13.32
CA ALA A 65 33.56 1.41 -14.71
C ALA A 65 32.21 0.69 -14.83
N LEU A 66 31.45 1.04 -15.87
CA LEU A 66 30.15 0.44 -16.19
C LEU A 66 30.30 -0.59 -17.32
N SER A 67 29.68 -1.76 -17.15
CA SER A 67 29.49 -2.75 -18.21
C SER A 67 28.00 -3.03 -18.39
N VAL A 68 27.54 -3.00 -19.64
CA VAL A 68 26.13 -3.19 -19.99
C VAL A 68 26.01 -4.37 -20.94
N LYS A 69 25.20 -5.36 -20.54
CA LYS A 69 24.93 -6.58 -21.30
C LYS A 69 23.46 -6.91 -21.24
N THR A 70 23.02 -7.87 -22.05
CA THR A 70 21.69 -8.47 -21.93
C THR A 70 21.83 -9.97 -21.65
N VAL A 71 20.81 -10.55 -21.02
CA VAL A 71 20.74 -11.99 -20.75
C VAL A 71 19.93 -12.64 -21.87
N ASN A 72 20.56 -13.53 -22.64
CA ASN A 72 19.86 -14.23 -23.71
C ASN A 72 18.95 -15.35 -23.17
N ALA A 73 18.14 -15.97 -24.04
CA ALA A 73 17.21 -17.04 -23.68
C ALA A 73 17.88 -18.32 -23.10
N ASN A 74 19.21 -18.44 -23.15
CA ASN A 74 19.98 -19.53 -22.54
C ASN A 74 20.62 -19.12 -21.20
N GLY A 75 20.34 -17.92 -20.70
CA GLY A 75 20.98 -17.36 -19.49
C GLY A 75 22.40 -16.82 -19.71
N GLU A 76 22.86 -16.68 -20.96
CA GLU A 76 24.22 -16.19 -21.25
C GLU A 76 24.24 -14.67 -21.43
N LEU A 77 25.29 -14.03 -20.91
CA LEU A 77 25.53 -12.59 -21.07
C LEU A 77 26.06 -12.28 -22.48
N VAL A 78 25.30 -11.48 -23.24
CA VAL A 78 25.66 -11.01 -24.57
C VAL A 78 25.70 -9.48 -24.62
N ASP A 79 26.54 -8.93 -25.51
CA ASP A 79 26.72 -7.48 -25.60
C ASP A 79 25.44 -6.81 -26.15
N VAL A 80 25.13 -5.63 -25.62
CA VAL A 80 24.01 -4.78 -26.06
C VAL A 80 24.55 -3.42 -26.44
N ALA A 81 23.98 -2.80 -27.47
CA ALA A 81 24.38 -1.46 -27.89
C ALA A 81 23.78 -0.40 -26.95
N TYR A 82 24.59 0.58 -26.53
CA TYR A 82 24.12 1.70 -25.70
C TYR A 82 24.90 2.99 -25.97
N ARG A 83 24.36 4.13 -25.54
CA ARG A 83 24.97 5.47 -25.68
C ARG A 83 24.89 6.26 -24.38
N SER A 84 25.70 7.31 -24.25
CA SER A 84 25.73 8.21 -23.08
C SER A 84 24.74 9.38 -23.20
N GLU A 85 24.16 9.59 -24.38
CA GLU A 85 23.18 10.64 -24.67
C GLU A 85 22.16 10.13 -25.71
N VAL A 86 21.00 10.79 -25.79
CA VAL A 86 19.97 10.49 -26.79
C VAL A 86 20.54 10.79 -28.18
N THR A 87 20.60 9.78 -29.06
CA THR A 87 21.18 9.94 -30.40
C THR A 87 20.66 8.91 -31.39
N SER A 88 20.66 9.26 -32.67
CA SER A 88 20.45 8.34 -33.79
C SER A 88 21.78 8.05 -34.49
N VAL A 89 22.02 6.80 -34.86
CA VAL A 89 23.28 6.36 -35.48
C VAL A 89 22.98 5.52 -36.72
N GLU A 90 23.68 5.82 -37.82
CA GLU A 90 23.64 5.07 -39.08
C GLU A 90 25.06 4.58 -39.39
N GLU A 91 25.22 3.27 -39.55
CA GLU A 91 26.50 2.63 -39.92
C GLU A 91 26.36 1.92 -41.26
N THR A 92 27.41 1.96 -42.07
CA THR A 92 27.47 1.28 -43.37
C THR A 92 28.70 0.39 -43.44
N ALA A 93 28.51 -0.87 -43.81
CA ALA A 93 29.60 -1.82 -44.03
C ALA A 93 29.45 -2.54 -45.38
N SER A 94 30.57 -2.93 -45.99
CA SER A 94 30.59 -3.61 -47.29
C SER A 94 31.03 -5.06 -47.13
N ALA A 95 30.28 -6.02 -47.69
CA ALA A 95 30.63 -7.45 -47.65
C ALA A 95 30.25 -8.18 -48.95
N THR A 96 30.51 -9.49 -49.01
CA THR A 96 30.26 -10.30 -50.22
C THR A 96 28.80 -10.68 -50.43
N SER A 97 27.96 -10.42 -49.42
CA SER A 97 26.51 -10.56 -49.46
C SER A 97 25.83 -9.47 -48.64
N GLU A 98 24.59 -9.15 -48.96
CA GLU A 98 23.83 -8.06 -48.31
C GLU A 98 23.57 -8.36 -46.83
N ALA A 99 23.32 -9.64 -46.50
CA ALA A 99 23.14 -10.10 -45.13
C ALA A 99 24.43 -9.98 -44.30
N GLU A 100 25.58 -10.32 -44.86
CA GLU A 100 26.90 -10.17 -44.21
C GLU A 100 27.24 -8.69 -44.03
N ALA A 101 26.94 -7.85 -45.02
CA ALA A 101 27.19 -6.42 -44.99
C ALA A 101 26.32 -5.71 -43.93
N LYS A 102 25.04 -6.08 -43.84
CA LYS A 102 24.12 -5.59 -42.80
C LYS A 102 24.55 -6.05 -41.40
N SER A 103 24.93 -7.31 -41.24
CA SER A 103 25.42 -7.83 -39.95
C SER A 103 26.71 -7.15 -39.48
N LEU A 104 27.63 -6.80 -40.40
CA LEU A 104 28.82 -6.00 -40.07
C LEU A 104 28.46 -4.55 -39.68
N ALA A 105 27.45 -3.95 -40.30
CA ALA A 105 26.95 -2.63 -39.93
C ALA A 105 26.26 -2.64 -38.54
N GLU A 106 25.42 -3.66 -38.24
CA GLU A 106 24.82 -3.86 -36.91
C GLU A 106 25.90 -4.10 -35.84
N LYS A 107 26.94 -4.88 -36.18
CA LYS A 107 28.08 -5.08 -35.29
C LYS A 107 28.87 -3.78 -35.05
N ALA A 108 29.02 -2.91 -36.04
CA ALA A 108 29.69 -1.62 -35.86
C ALA A 108 28.92 -0.72 -34.87
N ILE A 109 27.58 -0.73 -34.91
CA ILE A 109 26.74 -0.01 -33.94
C ILE A 109 26.95 -0.53 -32.51
N LEU A 110 27.04 -1.86 -32.35
CA LEU A 110 27.30 -2.54 -31.08
C LEU A 110 28.71 -2.22 -30.54
N ASP A 111 29.74 -2.38 -31.38
CA ASP A 111 31.15 -2.15 -31.03
C ASP A 111 31.46 -0.66 -30.71
N ALA A 112 30.60 0.26 -31.17
CA ALA A 112 30.71 1.70 -30.92
C ALA A 112 30.13 2.17 -29.57
N SER A 113 29.78 1.26 -28.66
CA SER A 113 29.29 1.63 -27.32
C SER A 113 30.42 2.27 -26.49
N PRO A 114 30.17 3.41 -25.80
CA PRO A 114 31.21 4.16 -25.10
C PRO A 114 31.63 3.46 -23.81
N SER A 115 32.84 3.73 -23.33
CA SER A 115 33.18 3.44 -21.93
C SER A 115 32.53 4.48 -21.03
N VAL A 116 31.64 4.03 -20.15
CA VAL A 116 30.93 4.87 -19.18
C VAL A 116 31.50 4.62 -17.78
N VAL A 117 31.64 5.69 -17.01
CA VAL A 117 31.99 5.63 -15.59
C VAL A 117 30.93 6.32 -14.75
N THR A 118 30.80 5.94 -13.49
CA THR A 118 29.91 6.61 -12.54
C THR A 118 30.39 8.01 -12.18
N GLY A 119 29.44 8.89 -11.84
CA GLY A 119 29.69 10.25 -11.36
C GLY A 119 30.20 10.30 -9.92
N GLU A 120 30.16 11.50 -9.31
CA GLU A 120 30.72 11.72 -7.97
C GLU A 120 29.88 11.08 -6.86
N LYS A 121 28.58 10.89 -7.09
CA LYS A 121 27.61 10.25 -6.20
C LYS A 121 27.24 8.83 -6.66
N GLY A 122 28.07 8.23 -7.52
CA GLY A 122 27.83 6.88 -8.05
C GLY A 122 26.73 6.82 -9.11
N GLU A 123 26.22 7.96 -9.57
CA GLU A 123 25.18 8.08 -10.57
C GLU A 123 25.65 7.71 -11.98
N TYR A 124 24.76 7.10 -12.76
CA TYR A 124 25.01 6.82 -14.17
C TYR A 124 23.70 6.90 -14.96
N THR A 125 23.82 7.16 -16.26
CA THR A 125 22.70 7.11 -17.22
C THR A 125 23.20 6.60 -18.55
N ILE A 126 22.45 5.65 -19.14
CA ILE A 126 22.70 5.10 -20.46
C ILE A 126 21.41 5.10 -21.28
N TYR A 127 21.57 5.11 -22.59
CA TYR A 127 20.46 5.10 -23.54
C TYR A 127 20.53 3.84 -24.40
N LEU A 128 19.47 3.04 -24.39
CA LEU A 128 19.31 1.84 -25.21
C LEU A 128 18.55 2.15 -26.50
N ALA A 129 18.71 1.26 -27.49
CA ALA A 129 17.99 1.35 -28.75
C ALA A 129 16.46 1.28 -28.51
N SER A 130 15.70 2.07 -29.27
CA SER A 130 14.24 2.24 -29.14
C SER A 130 13.44 0.94 -29.32
N ASP A 131 14.03 -0.05 -29.99
CA ASP A 131 13.45 -1.37 -30.24
C ASP A 131 13.91 -2.43 -29.24
N PHE A 132 14.78 -2.07 -28.28
CA PHE A 132 15.24 -2.99 -27.25
C PHE A 132 14.10 -3.33 -26.28
N SER A 133 13.90 -4.62 -26.05
CA SER A 133 13.07 -5.13 -24.97
C SER A 133 13.66 -6.43 -24.44
N GLY A 134 13.52 -6.64 -23.13
CA GLY A 134 14.10 -7.79 -22.44
C GLY A 134 15.03 -7.39 -21.28
N PRO A 135 15.72 -8.38 -20.71
CA PRO A 135 16.55 -8.17 -19.52
C PRO A 135 17.84 -7.44 -19.86
N LEU A 136 18.16 -6.44 -19.06
CA LEU A 136 19.39 -5.67 -19.08
C LEU A 136 20.20 -6.02 -17.83
N HIS A 137 21.44 -6.44 -18.02
CA HIS A 137 22.39 -6.70 -16.95
C HIS A 137 23.43 -5.59 -16.92
N ILE A 138 23.47 -4.84 -15.83
CA ILE A 138 24.43 -3.76 -15.61
C ILE A 138 25.39 -4.20 -14.52
N THR A 139 26.69 -4.00 -14.74
CA THR A 139 27.75 -4.27 -13.78
C THR A 139 28.56 -3.01 -13.55
N VAL A 140 28.87 -2.71 -12.29
CA VAL A 140 29.71 -1.59 -11.88
C VAL A 140 30.90 -2.13 -11.12
N ASN A 141 32.11 -1.78 -11.54
CA ASN A 141 33.34 -2.28 -10.95
C ASN A 141 34.34 -1.18 -10.57
N THR A 142 34.94 -1.30 -9.39
CA THR A 142 36.11 -0.52 -8.96
C THR A 142 37.36 -1.39 -8.96
N LYS A 143 38.53 -0.75 -9.00
CA LYS A 143 39.83 -1.43 -8.89
C LYS A 143 40.72 -0.78 -7.86
N LYS A 144 41.44 -1.63 -7.14
CA LYS A 144 42.48 -1.21 -6.20
C LYS A 144 43.65 -0.55 -6.90
N ASP A 145 44.02 -1.07 -8.08
CA ASP A 145 45.12 -0.58 -8.90
C ASP A 145 44.70 -0.39 -10.38
N GLY A 146 45.19 0.69 -10.99
CA GLY A 146 45.15 0.86 -12.46
C GLY A 146 43.98 1.67 -13.03
N ASP A 147 43.12 2.24 -12.19
CA ASP A 147 42.14 3.26 -12.56
C ASP A 147 41.94 4.31 -11.45
N ASP A 148 41.08 5.30 -11.72
CA ASP A 148 40.75 6.42 -10.81
C ASP A 148 39.47 6.16 -9.98
N SER A 149 38.98 4.93 -9.93
CA SER A 149 37.75 4.58 -9.19
C SER A 149 37.96 4.65 -7.67
N LEU A 150 36.98 5.13 -6.91
CA LEU A 150 37.06 5.27 -5.46
C LEU A 150 35.81 4.70 -4.80
N VAL A 151 35.98 4.15 -3.61
CA VAL A 151 34.90 3.67 -2.74
C VAL A 151 34.85 4.57 -1.52
N LYS A 152 33.67 5.06 -1.15
CA LYS A 152 33.47 5.79 0.09
C LYS A 152 33.24 4.83 1.27
N CYS A 153 33.77 5.18 2.44
CA CYS A 153 33.58 4.41 3.65
C CYS A 153 32.29 4.80 4.35
N ASP A 154 31.31 3.90 4.39
CA ASP A 154 30.00 4.15 5.00
C ASP A 154 29.85 3.41 6.34
N ALA A 155 30.84 2.61 6.73
CA ALA A 155 30.85 1.93 8.03
C ALA A 155 31.24 2.88 9.17
N PHE A 156 30.36 3.03 10.17
CA PHE A 156 30.65 3.84 11.36
C PHE A 156 31.91 3.41 12.12
N VAL A 157 32.27 2.12 12.05
CA VAL A 157 33.47 1.57 12.71
C VAL A 157 34.75 1.66 11.85
N GLY A 158 34.67 2.25 10.66
CA GLY A 158 35.76 2.36 9.69
C GLY A 158 35.85 1.18 8.72
N CYS A 159 36.65 1.37 7.66
CA CYS A 159 36.77 0.46 6.51
C CYS A 159 38.16 -0.19 6.37
N GLY A 160 38.98 -0.14 7.42
CA GLY A 160 40.30 -0.74 7.48
C GLY A 160 41.43 0.30 7.50
N ASP A 161 42.62 -0.09 7.04
CA ASP A 161 43.82 0.75 7.07
C ASP A 161 44.28 1.17 5.67
N PHE A 162 44.88 2.36 5.56
CA PHE A 162 45.55 2.75 4.33
C PHE A 162 46.84 1.94 4.15
N SER A 163 46.97 1.28 3.00
CA SER A 163 48.16 0.45 2.69
C SER A 163 49.49 1.25 2.60
N ALA A 164 49.40 2.57 2.45
CA ALA A 164 50.50 3.54 2.46
C ALA A 164 49.95 4.94 2.73
N ALA A 165 50.81 5.88 3.13
CA ALA A 165 50.43 7.29 3.31
C ALA A 165 49.68 7.82 2.07
N SER A 166 48.45 8.26 2.27
CA SER A 166 47.50 8.64 1.24
C SER A 166 47.07 10.09 1.43
N ASP A 167 46.87 10.83 0.34
CA ASP A 167 46.23 12.15 0.43
C ASP A 167 44.71 12.05 0.68
N LEU A 168 44.16 10.82 0.64
CA LEU A 168 42.78 10.52 1.01
C LEU A 168 42.57 10.30 2.51
N ASP A 169 43.67 10.12 3.27
CA ASP A 169 43.67 10.06 4.74
C ASP A 169 43.65 11.50 5.27
N ILE A 170 42.46 12.02 5.56
CA ILE A 170 42.24 13.46 5.81
C ILE A 170 42.83 13.85 7.17
N ASN A 171 42.71 12.97 8.16
CA ASN A 171 43.16 13.20 9.54
C ASN A 171 44.57 12.65 9.84
N LYS A 172 45.16 11.89 8.91
CA LYS A 172 46.52 11.31 8.99
C LYS A 172 46.67 10.29 10.11
N ASN A 173 45.64 9.48 10.36
CA ASN A 173 45.66 8.43 11.37
C ASN A 173 45.99 7.02 10.80
N ASP A 174 46.31 6.94 9.50
CA ASP A 174 46.58 5.71 8.73
C ASP A 174 45.38 4.74 8.63
N LYS A 175 44.18 5.16 9.04
CA LYS A 175 42.92 4.40 8.96
C LYS A 175 41.97 5.00 7.93
N VAL A 176 41.08 4.17 7.40
CA VAL A 176 39.98 4.61 6.54
C VAL A 176 38.74 4.82 7.41
N ASP A 177 38.46 6.08 7.74
CA ASP A 177 37.36 6.43 8.63
C ASP A 177 36.04 6.65 7.88
N PHE A 178 34.93 6.68 8.64
CA PHE A 178 33.60 6.98 8.11
C PHE A 178 33.59 8.31 7.33
N GLY A 179 33.12 8.25 6.09
CA GLY A 179 33.07 9.36 5.13
C GLY A 179 34.31 9.52 4.26
N GLU A 180 35.41 8.80 4.52
CA GLU A 180 36.65 8.89 3.72
C GLU A 180 36.62 8.01 2.47
N TRP A 181 37.38 8.43 1.45
CA TRP A 181 37.51 7.70 0.20
C TRP A 181 38.74 6.79 0.22
N TYR A 182 38.60 5.59 -0.34
CA TYR A 182 39.71 4.64 -0.44
C TYR A 182 39.63 3.82 -1.74
N LYS A 183 40.67 3.01 -1.97
CA LYS A 183 40.83 2.15 -3.15
C LYS A 183 40.57 0.70 -2.79
N ASP A 184 39.64 0.07 -3.49
CA ASP A 184 39.39 -1.37 -3.33
C ASP A 184 38.81 -2.01 -4.59
N ASP A 185 38.90 -3.34 -4.66
CA ASP A 185 38.28 -4.15 -5.70
C ASP A 185 36.83 -4.49 -5.28
N LEU A 186 35.86 -4.13 -6.12
CA LEU A 186 34.44 -4.35 -5.88
C LEU A 186 33.70 -4.53 -7.20
N GLU A 187 32.76 -5.48 -7.24
CA GLU A 187 31.83 -5.69 -8.35
C GLU A 187 30.39 -5.82 -7.85
N LEU A 188 29.54 -4.90 -8.30
CA LEU A 188 28.10 -4.91 -8.06
C LEU A 188 27.34 -5.03 -9.39
N SER A 189 26.16 -5.61 -9.36
CA SER A 189 25.33 -5.81 -10.53
C SER A 189 23.83 -5.66 -10.27
N VAL A 190 23.07 -5.50 -11.35
CA VAL A 190 21.61 -5.47 -11.36
C VAL A 190 21.09 -6.11 -12.65
N VAL A 191 19.94 -6.77 -12.57
CA VAL A 191 19.19 -7.24 -13.73
C VAL A 191 17.87 -6.47 -13.78
N LYS A 192 17.66 -5.68 -14.83
CA LYS A 192 16.47 -4.86 -15.05
C LYS A 192 15.67 -5.36 -16.25
N LEU A 193 14.35 -5.53 -16.13
CA LEU A 193 13.50 -5.89 -17.26
C LEU A 193 13.00 -4.65 -18.01
N ILE A 194 13.46 -4.44 -19.24
CA ILE A 194 13.00 -3.37 -20.13
C ILE A 194 11.76 -3.85 -20.88
N LYS A 195 10.61 -3.24 -20.60
CA LYS A 195 9.33 -3.57 -21.25
C LYS A 195 9.17 -2.79 -22.55
N THR A 196 8.54 -3.41 -23.56
CA THR A 196 8.24 -2.75 -24.84
C THR A 196 7.30 -1.56 -24.63
N THR A 197 7.71 -0.38 -25.08
CA THR A 197 6.83 0.78 -25.19
C THR A 197 5.93 0.62 -26.40
N SER A 198 4.60 0.54 -26.22
CA SER A 198 3.65 0.48 -27.33
C SER A 198 3.74 1.75 -28.19
N SER A 199 3.94 1.57 -29.50
CA SER A 199 4.19 2.58 -30.52
C SER A 199 2.95 3.39 -30.96
N ASP A 200 2.04 3.71 -30.05
CA ASP A 200 0.81 4.47 -30.38
C ASP A 200 1.04 6.00 -30.56
N SER A 201 2.28 6.50 -30.47
CA SER A 201 2.60 7.89 -30.85
C SER A 201 2.87 8.11 -32.35
N SER A 202 2.62 7.11 -33.21
CA SER A 202 2.97 7.15 -34.65
C SER A 202 2.00 7.91 -35.57
N SER A 203 1.43 9.05 -35.13
CA SER A 203 0.49 9.82 -35.96
C SER A 203 0.77 11.32 -36.13
N VAL A 204 2.02 11.78 -36.27
CA VAL A 204 2.26 13.08 -36.96
C VAL A 204 3.53 13.05 -37.81
N ARG A 205 3.37 12.89 -39.13
CA ARG A 205 4.42 13.26 -40.08
C ARG A 205 4.50 14.78 -40.18
N GLY A 206 5.53 15.34 -39.53
CA GLY A 206 6.11 16.62 -39.86
C GLY A 206 5.90 17.70 -38.80
N MET A 207 6.88 17.89 -37.93
CA MET A 207 7.47 19.19 -37.56
C MET A 207 8.71 18.96 -36.67
N GLN A 208 9.53 19.99 -36.55
CA GLN A 208 10.86 20.00 -35.94
C GLN A 208 10.82 19.63 -34.45
N TYR A 209 11.78 18.83 -34.01
CA TYR A 209 12.03 18.48 -32.62
C TYR A 209 12.17 19.74 -31.75
N ALA A 210 11.29 19.90 -30.78
CA ALA A 210 11.52 20.64 -29.55
C ALA A 210 11.86 19.62 -28.44
N GLU A 211 12.70 20.00 -27.49
CA GLU A 211 13.04 19.19 -26.31
C GLU A 211 11.76 18.75 -25.60
N GLY A 212 11.58 17.44 -25.34
CA GLY A 212 10.50 16.95 -24.47
C GLY A 212 9.67 15.74 -24.92
N ASP A 213 9.93 15.06 -26.04
CA ASP A 213 9.30 13.74 -26.29
C ASP A 213 9.90 12.72 -25.30
N ALA A 214 9.17 12.42 -24.22
CA ALA A 214 9.66 11.61 -23.11
C ALA A 214 10.13 10.22 -23.58
N ALA A 215 11.45 10.04 -23.55
CA ALA A 215 12.12 8.75 -23.52
C ALA A 215 11.48 7.86 -22.45
N ALA A 216 11.21 6.58 -22.76
CA ALA A 216 10.85 5.63 -21.71
C ALA A 216 12.03 5.52 -20.73
N SER A 217 11.81 5.92 -19.48
CA SER A 217 12.84 5.94 -18.44
C SER A 217 12.66 4.80 -17.45
N PHE A 218 13.73 4.05 -17.18
CA PHE A 218 13.78 2.97 -16.19
C PHE A 218 14.85 3.26 -15.15
N LYS A 219 14.57 2.93 -13.88
CA LYS A 219 15.54 3.00 -12.79
C LYS A 219 16.18 1.64 -12.54
N ALA A 220 17.50 1.61 -12.37
CA ALA A 220 18.29 0.42 -12.17
C ALA A 220 19.42 0.70 -11.17
N ASN A 221 19.08 0.83 -9.90
CA ASN A 221 20.08 0.99 -8.86
C ASN A 221 20.97 -0.27 -8.75
N VAL A 222 22.24 -0.08 -8.43
CA VAL A 222 23.26 -1.14 -8.35
C VAL A 222 23.77 -1.21 -6.91
N THR A 223 23.23 -2.15 -6.14
CA THR A 223 23.52 -2.35 -4.72
C THR A 223 23.94 -3.79 -4.45
N LEU A 224 24.33 -4.10 -3.20
CA LEU A 224 24.52 -5.48 -2.78
C LEU A 224 23.29 -6.35 -3.08
N PHE A 225 22.10 -5.83 -2.71
CA PHE A 225 20.85 -6.58 -2.79
C PHE A 225 20.48 -6.89 -4.23
N THR A 226 20.62 -5.92 -5.15
CA THR A 226 20.41 -6.16 -6.58
C THR A 226 21.44 -7.12 -7.15
N SER A 227 22.65 -7.15 -6.58
CA SER A 227 23.69 -8.08 -7.03
C SER A 227 23.41 -9.52 -6.59
N ALA A 228 22.84 -9.73 -5.39
CA ALA A 228 22.36 -11.03 -4.94
C ALA A 228 21.14 -11.49 -5.76
N ALA A 229 20.21 -10.58 -6.05
CA ALA A 229 19.06 -10.85 -6.90
C ALA A 229 19.51 -11.22 -8.34
N ALA A 230 20.48 -10.49 -8.89
CA ALA A 230 21.06 -10.78 -10.20
C ALA A 230 21.70 -12.18 -10.26
N ALA A 231 22.39 -12.61 -9.20
CA ALA A 231 22.98 -13.95 -9.14
C ALA A 231 21.93 -15.08 -9.18
N ILE A 232 20.77 -14.88 -8.52
CA ILE A 232 19.62 -15.81 -8.58
C ILE A 232 19.04 -15.82 -10.00
N LEU A 233 18.74 -14.64 -10.55
CA LEU A 233 18.09 -14.49 -11.85
C LEU A 233 18.92 -15.08 -13.01
N ILE A 234 20.24 -14.89 -12.98
CA ILE A 234 21.15 -15.43 -14.00
C ILE A 234 21.27 -16.96 -13.88
N ALA A 235 21.23 -17.52 -12.67
CA ALA A 235 21.32 -18.96 -12.44
C ALA A 235 20.05 -19.70 -12.90
N ASP A 236 18.87 -19.11 -12.69
CA ASP A 236 17.57 -19.70 -13.05
C ASP A 236 17.26 -19.54 -14.55
N GLY A 237 17.83 -18.53 -15.20
CA GLY A 237 17.79 -18.33 -16.66
C GLY A 237 16.50 -17.73 -17.22
N GLU A 238 15.37 -17.80 -16.49
CA GLU A 238 14.11 -17.15 -16.85
C GLU A 238 13.95 -15.81 -16.14
N ILE A 239 13.99 -14.70 -16.89
CA ILE A 239 13.84 -13.35 -16.34
C ILE A 239 12.49 -12.76 -16.78
N SER A 240 11.59 -12.60 -15.81
CA SER A 240 10.25 -12.03 -15.94
C SER A 240 9.95 -11.14 -14.74
N THR A 241 8.81 -10.43 -14.76
CA THR A 241 8.38 -9.65 -13.59
C THR A 241 8.18 -10.53 -12.35
N ASP A 242 7.67 -11.76 -12.51
CA ASP A 242 7.44 -12.68 -11.39
C ASP A 242 8.75 -13.24 -10.82
N THR A 243 9.74 -13.53 -11.68
CA THR A 243 11.04 -14.02 -11.21
C THR A 243 11.87 -12.91 -10.56
N ILE A 244 11.78 -11.66 -11.06
CA ILE A 244 12.37 -10.48 -10.40
C ILE A 244 11.75 -10.22 -9.03
N LYS A 245 10.42 -10.29 -8.91
CA LYS A 245 9.72 -10.17 -7.63
C LYS A 245 10.14 -11.27 -6.66
N SER A 246 10.20 -12.51 -7.14
CA SER A 246 10.60 -13.67 -6.31
C SER A 246 12.05 -13.54 -5.82
N ALA A 247 12.98 -13.12 -6.69
CA ALA A 247 14.37 -12.89 -6.32
C ALA A 247 14.52 -11.71 -5.34
N SER A 248 13.79 -10.60 -5.57
CA SER A 248 13.80 -9.42 -4.69
C SER A 248 13.29 -9.76 -3.28
N SER A 249 12.13 -10.41 -3.19
CA SER A 249 11.57 -10.90 -1.92
C SER A 249 12.51 -11.88 -1.22
N LYS A 250 13.11 -12.84 -1.95
CA LYS A 250 14.08 -13.78 -1.38
C LYS A 250 15.27 -13.05 -0.75
N VAL A 251 15.85 -12.09 -1.45
CA VAL A 251 17.01 -11.32 -0.98
C VAL A 251 16.65 -10.45 0.24
N ILE A 252 15.53 -9.73 0.20
CA ILE A 252 15.06 -8.91 1.33
C ILE A 252 14.86 -9.80 2.57
N ARG A 253 14.12 -10.89 2.44
CA ARG A 253 13.86 -11.78 3.57
C ARG A 253 15.14 -12.39 4.15
N ALA A 254 16.08 -12.73 3.28
CA ALA A 254 17.35 -13.35 3.64
C ALA A 254 18.30 -12.38 4.35
N LEU A 255 18.46 -11.15 3.85
CA LEU A 255 19.45 -10.18 4.34
C LEU A 255 18.88 -9.07 5.23
N ILE A 256 17.56 -8.91 5.28
CA ILE A 256 16.86 -7.90 6.10
C ILE A 256 15.93 -8.59 7.10
N GLY A 257 15.03 -9.45 6.63
CA GLY A 257 14.06 -10.16 7.47
C GLY A 257 12.62 -9.77 7.17
N ASP A 258 12.18 -8.62 7.66
CA ASP A 258 10.82 -8.10 7.47
C ASP A 258 10.63 -7.49 6.08
N GLU A 259 9.74 -8.09 5.29
CA GLU A 259 9.38 -7.61 3.95
C GLU A 259 8.44 -6.41 4.00
N ALA A 260 7.70 -6.20 5.09
CA ALA A 260 6.76 -5.09 5.23
C ALA A 260 7.48 -3.73 5.22
N LEU A 261 8.65 -3.64 5.87
CA LEU A 261 9.52 -2.45 5.84
C LEU A 261 9.99 -2.07 4.43
N LEU A 262 9.96 -3.01 3.48
CA LEU A 262 10.44 -2.82 2.11
C LEU A 262 9.37 -3.23 1.08
N ALA A 263 8.10 -3.14 1.45
CA ALA A 263 6.98 -3.63 0.62
C ALA A 263 7.01 -3.04 -0.81
N THR A 264 7.38 -1.76 -0.93
CA THR A 264 7.54 -1.03 -2.21
C THR A 264 8.67 -1.59 -3.09
N LEU A 265 9.68 -2.23 -2.50
CA LEU A 265 10.83 -2.81 -3.20
C LEU A 265 10.72 -4.33 -3.40
N THR A 266 9.72 -5.00 -2.81
CA THR A 266 9.52 -6.45 -2.99
C THR A 266 9.25 -6.84 -4.44
N ALA A 267 8.66 -5.93 -5.23
CA ALA A 267 8.38 -6.16 -6.65
C ALA A 267 9.64 -6.06 -7.53
N ASP A 268 10.50 -5.07 -7.27
CA ASP A 268 11.77 -4.86 -7.96
C ASP A 268 12.69 -4.00 -7.07
N ILE A 269 13.68 -4.63 -6.44
CA ILE A 269 14.60 -3.95 -5.51
C ILE A 269 15.56 -2.98 -6.21
N SER A 270 15.60 -2.95 -7.54
CA SER A 270 16.41 -1.98 -8.30
C SER A 270 15.80 -0.57 -8.35
N GLU A 271 14.58 -0.39 -7.88
CA GLU A 271 13.88 0.91 -7.89
C GLU A 271 14.27 1.83 -6.71
N GLY A 272 14.92 1.30 -5.67
CA GLY A 272 15.26 2.08 -4.47
C GLY A 272 16.43 1.51 -3.66
N GLY A 273 16.67 2.10 -2.49
CA GLY A 273 17.69 1.64 -1.55
C GLY A 273 19.13 1.92 -1.97
N ALA A 274 19.38 2.91 -2.83
CA ALA A 274 20.73 3.31 -3.26
C ALA A 274 21.09 4.70 -2.73
N VAL A 275 21.11 4.78 -1.40
CA VAL A 275 21.43 5.98 -0.65
C VAL A 275 22.77 5.78 0.07
N ASP A 276 23.66 6.75 -0.04
CA ASP A 276 24.86 6.86 0.78
C ASP A 276 24.54 7.79 1.96
N PHE A 277 24.52 7.24 3.18
CA PHE A 277 24.18 8.01 4.38
C PHE A 277 25.18 9.14 4.64
N THR A 278 26.42 9.01 4.18
CA THR A 278 27.46 10.04 4.35
C THR A 278 27.30 11.23 3.38
N ASP A 279 26.43 11.12 2.38
CA ASP A 279 26.15 12.15 1.37
C ASP A 279 24.73 12.02 0.82
N VAL A 280 23.76 12.15 1.71
CA VAL A 280 22.34 12.18 1.34
C VAL A 280 22.03 13.49 0.65
N ASP A 281 21.39 13.42 -0.52
CA ASP A 281 21.16 14.57 -1.41
C ASP A 281 19.69 14.80 -1.78
N GLY A 282 18.76 14.18 -1.06
CA GLY A 282 17.32 14.37 -1.24
C GLY A 282 16.71 13.67 -2.46
N THR A 283 17.51 12.97 -3.28
CA THR A 283 16.99 12.30 -4.49
C THR A 283 16.23 11.01 -4.22
N GLU A 284 16.43 10.40 -3.05
CA GLU A 284 15.65 9.27 -2.55
C GLU A 284 15.25 9.58 -1.10
N SER A 285 14.03 9.20 -0.71
CA SER A 285 13.58 9.28 0.68
C SER A 285 14.33 8.27 1.55
N VAL A 286 14.65 8.66 2.78
CA VAL A 286 15.29 7.82 3.79
C VAL A 286 14.23 7.40 4.81
N ASP A 287 13.76 6.17 4.68
CA ASP A 287 12.83 5.53 5.61
C ASP A 287 13.50 4.38 6.39
N ALA A 288 12.77 3.76 7.33
CA ALA A 288 13.29 2.64 8.14
C ALA A 288 13.84 1.47 7.30
N GLY A 289 13.20 1.15 6.17
CA GLY A 289 13.63 0.10 5.27
C GLY A 289 14.94 0.46 4.57
N VAL A 290 15.02 1.66 4.00
CA VAL A 290 16.21 2.20 3.35
C VAL A 290 17.37 2.31 4.34
N LEU A 291 17.15 2.83 5.55
CA LEU A 291 18.17 2.88 6.61
C LEU A 291 18.70 1.48 6.94
N THR A 292 17.81 0.49 7.05
CA THR A 292 18.21 -0.89 7.31
C THR A 292 19.07 -1.45 6.17
N MET A 293 18.69 -1.19 4.91
CA MET A 293 19.48 -1.58 3.74
C MET A 293 20.87 -0.91 3.72
N ILE A 294 20.94 0.39 4.03
CA ILE A 294 22.21 1.13 4.15
C ILE A 294 23.08 0.50 5.21
N GLN A 295 22.56 0.26 6.43
CA GLN A 295 23.37 -0.25 7.53
C GLN A 295 23.86 -1.67 7.28
N VAL A 296 23.07 -2.51 6.61
CA VAL A 296 23.51 -3.84 6.16
C VAL A 296 24.62 -3.72 5.11
N ALA A 297 24.47 -2.82 4.13
CA ALA A 297 25.49 -2.61 3.09
C ALA A 297 26.80 -2.04 3.65
N ALA A 298 26.72 -1.08 4.57
CA ALA A 298 27.86 -0.50 5.28
C ALA A 298 28.58 -1.53 6.16
N SER A 299 27.83 -2.39 6.86
CA SER A 299 28.39 -3.41 7.75
C SER A 299 29.28 -4.43 7.02
N ILE A 300 29.12 -4.61 5.71
CA ILE A 300 30.04 -5.43 4.89
C ILE A 300 31.45 -4.85 4.85
N GLN A 301 31.60 -3.52 4.83
CA GLN A 301 32.92 -2.88 4.91
C GLN A 301 33.57 -3.16 6.26
N ALA A 302 32.81 -3.10 7.35
CA ALA A 302 33.29 -3.43 8.68
C ALA A 302 33.71 -4.91 8.81
N VAL A 303 32.92 -5.83 8.25
CA VAL A 303 33.25 -7.28 8.24
C VAL A 303 34.54 -7.54 7.46
N ALA A 304 34.71 -6.92 6.29
CA ALA A 304 35.92 -7.07 5.50
C ALA A 304 37.14 -6.40 6.14
N ALA A 305 36.97 -5.24 6.77
CA ALA A 305 38.04 -4.49 7.45
C ALA A 305 38.68 -5.29 8.60
N LYS A 306 37.90 -6.12 9.30
CA LYS A 306 38.42 -7.02 10.35
C LYS A 306 39.32 -8.14 9.81
N GLY A 307 39.29 -8.39 8.49
CA GLY A 307 40.22 -9.28 7.78
C GLY A 307 39.98 -10.78 7.94
N ASP A 308 39.18 -11.21 8.92
CA ASP A 308 38.89 -12.64 9.18
C ASP A 308 38.07 -13.30 8.06
N ASN A 309 37.32 -12.51 7.28
CA ASN A 309 36.40 -12.97 6.23
C ASN A 309 36.85 -12.63 4.79
N GLY A 310 38.10 -12.18 4.62
CA GLY A 310 38.65 -11.81 3.31
C GLY A 310 38.40 -10.35 2.91
N SER A 311 38.55 -10.08 1.61
CA SER A 311 38.31 -8.75 1.02
C SER A 311 36.82 -8.43 0.90
N ILE A 312 36.49 -7.18 0.59
CA ILE A 312 35.10 -6.76 0.33
C ILE A 312 34.47 -7.60 -0.80
N SER A 313 35.24 -7.89 -1.85
CA SER A 313 34.77 -8.74 -2.95
C SER A 313 34.47 -10.16 -2.48
N ASP A 314 35.33 -10.73 -1.62
CA ASP A 314 35.13 -12.09 -1.07
C ASP A 314 33.86 -12.16 -0.21
N VAL A 315 33.65 -11.17 0.66
CA VAL A 315 32.45 -11.09 1.53
C VAL A 315 31.18 -11.01 0.69
N ILE A 316 31.17 -10.15 -0.34
CA ILE A 316 30.02 -9.98 -1.22
C ILE A 316 29.74 -11.24 -2.04
N GLU A 317 30.79 -11.87 -2.59
CA GLU A 317 30.65 -13.12 -3.35
C GLU A 317 30.11 -14.26 -2.47
N GLN A 318 30.60 -14.37 -1.23
CA GLN A 318 30.11 -15.35 -0.27
C GLN A 318 28.62 -15.12 0.07
N LEU A 319 28.23 -13.88 0.40
CA LEU A 319 26.83 -13.55 0.71
C LEU A 319 25.88 -13.79 -0.49
N LYS A 320 26.31 -13.44 -1.70
CA LYS A 320 25.55 -13.73 -2.94
C LYS A 320 25.28 -15.24 -3.07
N ASN A 321 26.31 -16.06 -2.85
CA ASN A 321 26.18 -17.51 -2.95
C ASN A 321 25.35 -18.09 -1.80
N ASP A 322 25.53 -17.60 -0.57
CA ASP A 322 24.78 -18.07 0.59
C ASP A 322 23.28 -17.75 0.48
N VAL A 323 22.91 -16.58 -0.05
CA VAL A 323 21.50 -16.24 -0.36
C VAL A 323 20.97 -17.12 -1.48
N LYS A 324 21.75 -17.32 -2.54
CA LYS A 324 21.35 -18.14 -3.69
C LYS A 324 21.08 -19.59 -3.27
N ASP A 325 21.98 -20.16 -2.47
CA ASP A 325 21.99 -21.56 -2.05
C ASP A 325 21.25 -21.83 -0.72
N ASP A 326 20.58 -20.82 -0.15
CA ASP A 326 19.83 -20.89 1.13
C ASP A 326 20.68 -21.39 2.32
N ASN A 327 21.91 -20.89 2.43
CA ASN A 327 22.91 -21.36 3.39
C ASN A 327 23.45 -20.26 4.35
N LEU A 328 22.76 -19.13 4.44
CA LEU A 328 23.19 -17.97 5.24
C LEU A 328 23.43 -18.29 6.72
N GLU A 329 22.55 -19.05 7.38
CA GLU A 329 22.67 -19.34 8.82
C GLU A 329 23.91 -20.20 9.18
N ALA A 330 24.49 -20.90 8.21
CA ALA A 330 25.72 -21.66 8.40
C ALA A 330 26.98 -20.87 8.04
N SER A 331 26.83 -19.61 7.59
CA SER A 331 27.91 -18.76 7.11
C SER A 331 28.53 -17.94 8.25
N ASP A 332 29.83 -18.13 8.47
CA ASP A 332 30.61 -17.31 9.41
C ASP A 332 30.60 -15.84 8.96
N THR A 333 30.64 -15.59 7.63
CA THR A 333 30.56 -14.25 7.04
C THR A 333 29.22 -13.58 7.37
N PHE A 334 28.10 -14.31 7.26
CA PHE A 334 26.79 -13.77 7.62
C PHE A 334 26.62 -13.56 9.12
N THR A 335 27.18 -14.46 9.94
CA THR A 335 27.19 -14.28 11.40
C THR A 335 27.94 -13.01 11.79
N ALA A 336 29.10 -12.76 11.19
CA ALA A 336 29.84 -11.52 11.39
C ALA A 336 29.05 -10.30 10.89
N LEU A 337 28.33 -10.43 9.77
CA LEU A 337 27.45 -9.37 9.27
C LEU A 337 26.34 -9.04 10.26
N LYS A 338 25.63 -10.03 10.83
CA LYS A 338 24.59 -9.78 11.85
C LYS A 338 25.14 -9.00 13.04
N GLU A 339 26.31 -9.39 13.55
CA GLU A 339 26.95 -8.70 14.68
C GLU A 339 27.32 -7.25 14.33
N GLN A 340 27.85 -7.01 13.13
CA GLN A 340 28.20 -5.65 12.69
C GLN A 340 26.97 -4.79 12.43
N SER A 341 25.94 -5.33 11.77
CA SER A 341 24.69 -4.63 11.51
C SER A 341 23.95 -4.26 12.80
N LYS A 342 23.94 -5.13 13.81
CA LYS A 342 23.41 -4.81 15.14
C LYS A 342 24.16 -3.66 15.80
N ALA A 343 25.49 -3.66 15.73
CA ALA A 343 26.30 -2.57 16.26
C ALA A 343 26.05 -1.27 15.50
N ALA A 344 25.93 -1.33 14.17
CA ALA A 344 25.62 -0.19 13.31
C ALA A 344 24.24 0.40 13.63
N GLY A 345 23.22 -0.43 13.89
CA GLY A 345 21.89 0.02 14.32
C GLY A 345 21.90 0.80 15.62
N LYS A 346 22.62 0.31 16.65
CA LYS A 346 22.79 1.04 17.91
C LYS A 346 23.51 2.37 17.72
N ILE A 347 24.54 2.41 16.87
CA ILE A 347 25.27 3.64 16.57
C ILE A 347 24.35 4.62 15.83
N LEU A 348 23.59 4.16 14.84
CA LEU A 348 22.62 4.98 14.11
C LEU A 348 21.57 5.58 15.05
N ALA A 349 20.97 4.78 15.93
CA ALA A 349 20.01 5.27 16.92
C ALA A 349 20.63 6.34 17.84
N ALA A 350 21.89 6.15 18.25
CA ALA A 350 22.62 7.15 19.02
C ALA A 350 22.89 8.43 18.21
N VAL A 351 23.30 8.31 16.94
CA VAL A 351 23.58 9.45 16.04
C VAL A 351 22.32 10.29 15.84
N VAL A 352 21.19 9.63 15.58
CA VAL A 352 19.93 10.30 15.35
C VAL A 352 19.39 10.95 16.63
N SER A 353 19.66 10.37 17.81
CA SER A 353 19.26 10.97 19.10
C SER A 353 19.89 12.34 19.38
N GLY A 354 20.98 12.70 18.68
CA GLY A 354 21.71 13.96 18.86
C GLY A 354 22.57 14.03 20.13
N ASP A 355 22.66 12.95 20.91
CA ASP A 355 23.55 12.86 22.08
C ASP A 355 24.95 12.40 21.65
N THR A 356 25.85 13.36 21.41
CA THR A 356 27.23 13.11 20.99
C THR A 356 28.00 12.19 21.95
N GLU A 357 27.70 12.21 23.26
CA GLU A 357 28.35 11.32 24.23
C GLU A 357 27.78 9.89 24.14
N ALA A 358 26.50 9.74 23.80
CA ALA A 358 25.90 8.44 23.48
C ALA A 358 26.49 7.85 22.19
N VAL A 359 26.71 8.66 21.16
CA VAL A 359 27.37 8.23 19.90
C VAL A 359 28.78 7.73 20.17
N LYS A 360 29.59 8.50 20.91
CA LYS A 360 30.95 8.11 21.31
C LYS A 360 30.94 6.81 22.11
N ALA A 361 30.01 6.65 23.06
CA ALA A 361 29.89 5.44 23.85
C ALA A 361 29.54 4.22 22.98
N ALA A 362 28.61 4.36 22.03
CA ALA A 362 28.22 3.29 21.11
C ALA A 362 29.38 2.89 20.17
N LEU A 363 30.15 3.86 19.66
CA LEU A 363 31.34 3.62 18.84
C LEU A 363 32.44 2.88 19.61
N ILE A 364 32.69 3.28 20.86
CA ILE A 364 33.67 2.60 21.74
C ILE A 364 33.22 1.18 22.08
N GLU A 365 31.92 0.96 22.34
CA GLU A 365 31.35 -0.38 22.54
C GLU A 365 31.54 -1.26 21.29
N ALA A 366 31.42 -0.67 20.09
CA ALA A 366 31.66 -1.35 18.82
C ALA A 366 33.16 -1.57 18.49
N GLY A 367 34.08 -1.03 19.31
CA GLY A 367 35.52 -1.27 19.23
C GLY A 367 36.34 -0.16 18.59
N VAL A 368 35.78 1.03 18.38
CA VAL A 368 36.49 2.23 17.89
C VAL A 368 37.25 2.87 19.06
N ASP A 369 38.49 3.33 18.83
CA ASP A 369 39.23 4.06 19.87
C ASP A 369 38.70 5.48 20.09
N GLU A 370 39.00 6.06 21.25
CA GLU A 370 38.40 7.32 21.72
C GLU A 370 38.66 8.52 20.79
N GLU A 371 39.84 8.59 20.14
CA GLU A 371 40.20 9.68 19.23
C GLU A 371 39.44 9.56 17.91
N THR A 372 39.41 8.37 17.31
CA THR A 372 38.59 8.12 16.10
C THR A 372 37.10 8.26 16.39
N ALA A 373 36.61 7.79 17.54
CA ALA A 373 35.19 7.85 17.91
C ALA A 373 34.66 9.29 18.01
N GLU A 374 35.47 10.23 18.51
CA GLU A 374 35.08 11.65 18.55
C GLU A 374 34.93 12.26 17.16
N GLN A 375 35.82 11.90 16.23
CA GLN A 375 35.72 12.37 14.84
C GLN A 375 34.56 11.72 14.09
N THR A 376 34.39 10.40 14.19
CA THR A 376 33.27 9.68 13.57
C THR A 376 31.93 10.20 14.09
N ALA A 377 31.81 10.51 15.38
CA ALA A 377 30.59 11.08 15.94
C ALA A 377 30.24 12.43 15.29
N ALA A 378 31.24 13.29 15.06
CA ALA A 378 31.03 14.57 14.38
C ALA A 378 30.61 14.38 12.91
N THR A 379 31.32 13.53 12.15
CA THR A 379 30.97 13.26 10.74
C THR A 379 29.61 12.57 10.60
N ALA A 380 29.25 11.67 11.52
CA ALA A 380 27.95 11.01 11.54
C ALA A 380 26.82 12.01 11.87
N GLN A 381 27.08 12.99 12.76
CA GLN A 381 26.15 14.07 13.01
C GLN A 381 25.98 14.96 11.77
N GLU A 382 27.06 15.33 11.09
CA GLU A 382 26.99 16.09 9.83
C GLU A 382 26.23 15.33 8.74
N ALA A 383 26.43 14.02 8.64
CA ALA A 383 25.70 13.15 7.72
C ALA A 383 24.19 13.11 8.03
N LYS A 384 23.84 12.96 9.31
CA LYS A 384 22.45 13.04 9.79
C LYS A 384 21.84 14.41 9.52
N ASP A 385 22.54 15.49 9.87
CA ASP A 385 22.08 16.85 9.64
C ASP A 385 21.88 17.10 8.14
N LYS A 386 22.77 16.60 7.28
CA LYS A 386 22.64 16.67 5.83
C LYS A 386 21.46 15.85 5.27
N ALA A 387 21.17 14.69 5.85
CA ALA A 387 19.99 13.90 5.48
C ALA A 387 18.69 14.66 5.76
N VAL A 388 18.63 15.39 6.88
CA VAL A 388 17.52 16.26 7.25
C VAL A 388 17.50 17.53 6.37
N GLU A 389 18.65 18.21 6.20
CA GLU A 389 18.78 19.44 5.40
C GLU A 389 18.49 19.22 3.91
N SER A 390 18.76 18.03 3.38
CA SER A 390 18.47 17.68 1.98
C SER A 390 17.01 17.32 1.71
N GLY A 391 16.17 17.23 2.76
CA GLY A 391 14.76 16.85 2.64
C GLY A 391 14.54 15.36 2.36
N ALA A 392 15.56 14.52 2.50
CA ALA A 392 15.42 13.08 2.32
C ALA A 392 14.63 12.42 3.47
N THR A 393 14.64 13.04 4.65
CA THR A 393 13.91 12.63 5.85
C THR A 393 13.76 13.82 6.78
N THR A 394 13.00 13.68 7.86
CA THR A 394 12.76 14.71 8.88
C THR A 394 13.45 14.32 10.17
N GLU A 395 13.67 15.26 11.09
CA GLU A 395 14.31 14.93 12.39
C GLU A 395 13.45 13.95 13.21
N GLU A 396 12.12 14.07 13.13
CA GLU A 396 11.17 13.19 13.81
C GLU A 396 11.08 11.82 13.13
N ASP A 397 10.91 11.78 11.81
CA ASP A 397 10.80 10.53 11.06
C ASP A 397 12.11 9.75 11.11
N LEU A 398 13.26 10.41 10.94
CA LEU A 398 14.57 9.77 11.04
C LEU A 398 14.76 9.12 12.41
N LYS A 399 14.22 9.71 13.48
CA LYS A 399 14.29 9.13 14.83
C LYS A 399 13.42 7.89 14.96
N GLU A 400 12.16 7.96 14.53
CA GLU A 400 11.27 6.78 14.55
C GLU A 400 11.82 5.66 13.66
N ASP A 401 12.29 6.01 12.48
CA ASP A 401 12.80 5.08 11.50
C ASP A 401 14.15 4.49 11.89
N ALA A 402 15.01 5.24 12.58
CA ALA A 402 16.21 4.70 13.20
C ALA A 402 15.90 3.73 14.34
N GLU A 403 14.86 3.96 15.15
CA GLU A 403 14.42 3.02 16.19
C GLU A 403 13.83 1.73 15.58
N LYS A 404 13.04 1.85 14.50
CA LYS A 404 12.55 0.70 13.74
C LYS A 404 13.67 -0.06 13.06
N SER A 405 14.61 0.66 12.43
CA SER A 405 15.80 0.08 11.81
C SER A 405 16.67 -0.62 12.83
N GLU A 406 16.93 -0.04 14.01
CA GLU A 406 17.70 -0.71 15.08
C GLU A 406 17.09 -2.05 15.47
N LYS A 407 15.76 -2.11 15.67
CA LYS A 407 15.04 -3.37 15.96
C LYS A 407 15.18 -4.36 14.81
N GLN A 408 15.00 -3.92 13.56
CA GLN A 408 15.12 -4.79 12.41
C GLN A 408 16.53 -5.33 12.23
N LEU A 409 17.55 -4.49 12.46
CA LEU A 409 18.96 -4.86 12.40
C LEU A 409 19.33 -5.89 13.48
N ASP A 410 18.61 -5.91 14.60
CA ASP A 410 18.74 -6.96 15.62
C ASP A 410 18.14 -8.31 15.18
N GLU A 411 17.31 -8.28 14.14
CA GLU A 411 16.55 -9.44 13.63
C GLU A 411 16.99 -9.90 12.23
N ILE A 412 18.07 -9.33 11.66
CA ILE A 412 18.56 -9.72 10.33
C ILE A 412 18.77 -11.24 10.23
N GLY A 413 18.27 -11.81 9.14
CA GLY A 413 18.34 -13.24 8.85
C GLY A 413 17.25 -14.08 9.55
N ASN A 414 16.41 -13.49 10.40
CA ASN A 414 15.32 -14.19 11.06
C ASN A 414 14.02 -14.21 10.23
N GLY A 415 14.03 -13.83 8.95
CA GLY A 415 12.82 -13.76 8.12
C GLY A 415 12.07 -15.09 7.98
N GLU A 416 12.79 -16.23 7.96
CA GLU A 416 12.15 -17.55 8.02
C GLU A 416 11.59 -17.88 9.41
N VAL A 417 12.24 -17.41 10.48
CA VAL A 417 11.78 -17.57 11.87
C VAL A 417 10.46 -16.80 12.07
N LEU A 418 10.37 -15.56 11.59
CA LEU A 418 9.18 -14.72 11.69
C LEU A 418 7.99 -15.34 10.94
N LYS A 419 8.20 -15.76 9.68
CA LYS A 419 7.17 -16.44 8.88
C LYS A 419 6.72 -17.76 9.50
N ASN A 420 7.66 -18.51 10.08
CA ASN A 420 7.32 -19.74 10.79
C ASN A 420 6.52 -19.45 12.07
N ALA A 421 6.76 -18.33 12.75
CA ALA A 421 5.99 -17.89 13.92
C ALA A 421 4.55 -17.46 13.54
N GLU A 422 4.39 -16.67 12.47
CA GLU A 422 3.07 -16.31 11.93
C GLU A 422 2.28 -17.54 11.50
N LEU A 423 2.94 -18.47 10.78
CA LEU A 423 2.32 -19.74 10.39
C LEU A 423 1.97 -20.58 11.62
N ALA A 424 2.80 -20.56 12.68
CA ALA A 424 2.51 -21.25 13.94
C ALA A 424 1.24 -20.70 14.60
N GLU A 425 1.05 -19.37 14.60
CA GLU A 425 -0.14 -18.73 15.15
C GLU A 425 -1.40 -19.10 14.34
N LEU A 426 -1.34 -18.99 13.00
CA LEU A 426 -2.44 -19.36 12.12
C LEU A 426 -2.86 -20.84 12.30
N LEU A 427 -1.88 -21.74 12.36
CA LEU A 427 -2.14 -23.17 12.58
C LEU A 427 -2.69 -23.45 13.99
N SER A 428 -2.25 -22.69 15.00
CA SER A 428 -2.77 -22.81 16.37
C SER A 428 -4.22 -22.34 16.49
N ASN A 429 -4.59 -21.25 15.82
CA ASN A 429 -5.97 -20.77 15.74
C ASN A 429 -6.86 -21.77 15.02
N SER A 430 -6.41 -22.27 13.85
CA SER A 430 -7.13 -23.30 13.10
C SER A 430 -7.34 -24.60 13.90
N LEU A 431 -6.36 -24.98 14.74
CA LEU A 431 -6.47 -26.14 15.63
C LEU A 431 -7.46 -25.89 16.78
N THR A 432 -7.54 -24.64 17.27
CA THR A 432 -8.50 -24.24 18.30
C THR A 432 -9.94 -24.28 17.78
N GLU A 433 -10.18 -23.77 16.58
CA GLU A 433 -11.46 -23.90 15.88
C GLU A 433 -11.86 -25.36 15.68
N LEU A 434 -10.94 -26.19 15.19
CA LEU A 434 -11.20 -27.62 14.98
C LEU A 434 -11.60 -28.32 16.29
N LYS A 435 -11.00 -27.95 17.42
CA LYS A 435 -11.38 -28.48 18.74
C LYS A 435 -12.80 -28.05 19.13
N ALA A 436 -13.18 -26.81 18.87
CA ALA A 436 -14.53 -26.31 19.16
C ALA A 436 -15.59 -27.01 18.28
N GLU A 437 -15.30 -27.20 16.99
CA GLU A 437 -16.14 -27.96 16.06
C GLU A 437 -16.26 -29.43 16.49
N LEU A 438 -15.16 -30.09 16.88
CA LEU A 438 -15.17 -31.46 17.38
C LEU A 438 -16.03 -31.61 18.65
N VAL A 439 -15.94 -30.67 19.59
CA VAL A 439 -16.78 -30.65 20.80
C VAL A 439 -18.26 -30.49 20.45
N SER A 440 -18.58 -29.69 19.44
CA SER A 440 -19.95 -29.51 18.95
C SER A 440 -20.51 -30.82 18.36
N VAL A 441 -19.72 -31.52 17.54
CA VAL A 441 -20.10 -32.85 17.02
C VAL A 441 -20.28 -33.87 18.15
N GLN A 442 -19.38 -33.90 19.13
CA GLN A 442 -19.49 -34.81 20.29
C GLN A 442 -20.75 -34.54 21.12
N THR A 443 -21.13 -33.28 21.29
CA THR A 443 -22.35 -32.88 22.02
C THR A 443 -23.60 -33.33 21.27
N LEU A 444 -23.61 -33.18 19.94
CA LEU A 444 -24.70 -33.66 19.10
C LEU A 444 -24.77 -35.20 19.10
N MET A 445 -23.63 -35.89 19.02
CA MET A 445 -23.54 -37.34 19.12
C MET A 445 -24.10 -37.87 20.44
N ALA A 446 -23.80 -37.24 21.57
CA ALA A 446 -24.37 -37.64 22.86
C ALA A 446 -25.91 -37.52 22.91
N THR A 447 -26.46 -36.51 22.21
CA THR A 447 -27.91 -36.35 22.04
C THR A 447 -28.49 -37.51 21.22
N PHE A 448 -27.84 -37.86 20.10
CA PHE A 448 -28.27 -38.98 19.26
C PHE A 448 -28.09 -40.35 19.91
N GLU A 449 -27.04 -40.57 20.70
CA GLU A 449 -26.86 -41.82 21.47
C GLU A 449 -28.00 -42.03 22.48
N THR A 450 -28.51 -40.95 23.08
CA THR A 450 -29.67 -41.00 23.98
C THR A 450 -30.95 -41.36 23.21
N GLN A 451 -31.15 -40.78 22.02
CA GLN A 451 -32.29 -41.11 21.16
C GLN A 451 -32.22 -42.55 20.65
N LEU A 452 -31.04 -43.01 20.21
CA LEU A 452 -30.81 -44.39 19.78
C LEU A 452 -31.12 -45.39 20.90
N ALA A 453 -30.70 -45.12 22.13
CA ALA A 453 -30.99 -46.00 23.27
C ALA A 453 -32.51 -46.17 23.51
N ASN A 454 -33.30 -45.11 23.31
CA ASN A 454 -34.76 -45.20 23.40
C ASN A 454 -35.36 -46.05 22.26
N VAL A 455 -34.82 -45.91 21.05
CA VAL A 455 -35.21 -46.73 19.89
C VAL A 455 -34.87 -48.20 20.13
N ASP A 456 -33.67 -48.48 20.64
CA ASP A 456 -33.22 -49.83 21.00
C ASP A 456 -34.11 -50.48 22.07
N GLU A 457 -34.48 -49.74 23.12
CA GLU A 457 -35.38 -50.25 24.18
C GLU A 457 -36.73 -50.70 23.61
N LEU A 458 -37.29 -49.94 22.65
CA LEU A 458 -38.52 -50.28 21.94
C LEU A 458 -38.31 -51.43 20.94
N ALA A 459 -37.13 -51.50 20.30
CA ALA A 459 -36.76 -52.56 19.37
C ALA A 459 -36.59 -53.93 20.06
N GLU A 460 -36.02 -53.97 21.27
CA GLU A 460 -35.66 -55.22 21.96
C GLU A 460 -36.76 -55.76 22.90
N LYS A 461 -37.87 -55.03 23.06
CA LYS A 461 -38.96 -55.41 23.97
C LYS A 461 -39.52 -56.81 23.63
N GLU A 462 -39.48 -57.73 24.60
CA GLU A 462 -40.09 -59.06 24.48
C GLU A 462 -41.63 -58.96 24.51
N ASP A 463 -42.32 -59.81 23.73
CA ASP A 463 -43.79 -59.87 23.65
C ASP A 463 -44.48 -58.53 23.33
N LYS A 464 -43.98 -57.81 22.29
CA LYS A 464 -44.53 -56.52 21.84
C LYS A 464 -46.05 -56.58 21.62
N SER A 465 -46.78 -55.67 22.24
CA SER A 465 -48.15 -55.37 21.85
C SER A 465 -48.18 -54.64 20.51
N ASN A 466 -49.35 -54.54 19.88
CA ASN A 466 -49.50 -53.74 18.66
C ASN A 466 -49.09 -52.28 18.89
N GLN A 467 -49.35 -51.71 20.08
CA GLN A 467 -48.93 -50.35 20.40
C GLN A 467 -47.40 -50.24 20.49
N ASP A 468 -46.73 -51.22 21.10
CA ASP A 468 -45.26 -51.20 21.21
C ASP A 468 -44.57 -51.23 19.83
N VAL A 469 -45.19 -51.89 18.83
CA VAL A 469 -44.69 -51.89 17.45
C VAL A 469 -44.88 -50.53 16.78
N VAL A 470 -46.00 -49.86 17.05
CA VAL A 470 -46.25 -48.50 16.56
C VAL A 470 -45.28 -47.51 17.21
N ASP A 471 -45.12 -47.55 18.54
CA ASP A 471 -44.22 -46.67 19.29
C ASP A 471 -42.76 -46.82 18.81
N PHE A 472 -42.31 -48.06 18.55
CA PHE A 472 -41.01 -48.33 17.93
C PHE A 472 -40.88 -47.68 16.54
N GLY A 473 -41.90 -47.81 15.69
CA GLY A 473 -41.90 -47.19 14.37
C GLY A 473 -41.83 -45.67 14.42
N VAL A 474 -42.57 -45.04 15.33
CA VAL A 474 -42.57 -43.57 15.49
C VAL A 474 -41.17 -43.12 15.93
N ALA A 475 -40.63 -43.73 16.97
CA ALA A 475 -39.30 -43.39 17.49
C ALA A 475 -38.20 -43.59 16.44
N ALA A 476 -38.23 -44.69 15.68
CA ALA A 476 -37.25 -44.95 14.61
C ALA A 476 -37.35 -43.95 13.46
N THR A 477 -38.58 -43.53 13.11
CA THR A 477 -38.82 -42.51 12.06
C THR A 477 -38.29 -41.14 12.48
N GLU A 478 -38.55 -40.74 13.73
CA GLU A 478 -38.05 -39.47 14.26
C GLU A 478 -36.53 -39.45 14.39
N PHE A 479 -35.95 -40.55 14.85
CA PHE A 479 -34.50 -40.67 15.00
C PHE A 479 -33.77 -40.63 13.65
N GLU A 480 -34.21 -41.39 12.64
CA GLU A 480 -33.61 -41.34 11.30
C GLU A 480 -33.69 -39.95 10.68
N ARG A 481 -34.85 -39.28 10.84
CA ARG A 481 -35.04 -37.91 10.37
C ARG A 481 -34.09 -36.94 11.06
N ALA A 482 -33.98 -36.99 12.38
CA ALA A 482 -33.11 -36.10 13.15
C ALA A 482 -31.63 -36.28 12.77
N VAL A 483 -31.19 -37.53 12.57
CA VAL A 483 -29.83 -37.82 12.09
C VAL A 483 -29.61 -37.28 10.68
N ARG A 484 -30.57 -37.49 9.76
CA ARG A 484 -30.46 -37.03 8.37
C ARG A 484 -30.45 -35.50 8.25
N GLU A 485 -31.33 -34.81 8.96
CA GLU A 485 -31.46 -33.35 8.90
C GLU A 485 -30.29 -32.62 9.57
N SER A 486 -29.54 -33.29 10.46
CA SER A 486 -28.38 -32.68 11.12
C SER A 486 -27.13 -32.56 10.25
N ASP A 487 -27.08 -33.21 9.10
CA ASP A 487 -25.90 -33.30 8.22
C ASP A 487 -24.60 -33.74 8.94
N ILE A 488 -24.71 -34.40 10.10
CA ILE A 488 -23.57 -34.76 10.96
C ILE A 488 -22.50 -35.59 10.24
N SER A 489 -22.89 -36.37 9.24
CA SER A 489 -21.97 -37.13 8.38
C SER A 489 -21.09 -36.22 7.51
N ALA A 490 -21.65 -35.15 6.94
CA ALA A 490 -20.92 -34.18 6.14
C ALA A 490 -19.95 -33.37 7.02
N THR A 491 -20.42 -32.87 8.16
CA THR A 491 -19.60 -32.12 9.14
C THR A 491 -18.44 -32.97 9.66
N SER A 492 -18.69 -34.23 10.03
CA SER A 492 -17.66 -35.16 10.48
C SER A 492 -16.60 -35.45 9.39
N THR A 493 -17.03 -35.52 8.13
CA THR A 493 -16.12 -35.69 6.98
C THR A 493 -15.24 -34.45 6.78
N GLN A 494 -15.80 -33.24 6.91
CA GLN A 494 -15.05 -31.99 6.83
C GLN A 494 -13.99 -31.89 7.94
N LEU A 495 -14.36 -32.20 9.18
CA LEU A 495 -13.43 -32.29 10.32
C LEU A 495 -12.28 -33.26 10.05
N THR A 496 -12.58 -34.41 9.46
CA THR A 496 -11.57 -35.42 9.08
C THR A 496 -10.58 -34.86 8.05
N ASN A 497 -11.04 -34.10 7.05
CA ASN A 497 -10.15 -33.47 6.07
C ASN A 497 -9.31 -32.36 6.71
N LYS A 498 -9.94 -31.48 7.50
CA LYS A 498 -9.28 -30.35 8.20
C LYS A 498 -8.16 -30.86 9.12
N ILE A 499 -8.39 -31.94 9.88
CA ILE A 499 -7.34 -32.47 10.76
C ILE A 499 -6.18 -33.13 10.00
N VAL A 500 -6.44 -33.76 8.84
CA VAL A 500 -5.37 -34.34 7.99
C VAL A 500 -4.46 -33.24 7.45
N GLU A 501 -5.05 -32.14 6.97
CA GLU A 501 -4.31 -30.98 6.49
C GLU A 501 -3.52 -30.32 7.61
N LEU A 502 -4.14 -30.10 8.78
CA LEU A 502 -3.46 -29.52 9.94
C LEU A 502 -2.27 -30.36 10.39
N VAL A 503 -2.44 -31.68 10.55
CA VAL A 503 -1.33 -32.57 10.90
C VAL A 503 -0.19 -32.50 9.88
N SER A 504 -0.50 -32.41 8.59
CA SER A 504 0.52 -32.26 7.54
C SER A 504 1.27 -30.93 7.69
N SER A 505 0.54 -29.82 7.82
CA SER A 505 1.10 -28.46 7.90
C SER A 505 1.91 -28.25 9.17
N THR A 506 1.43 -28.69 10.33
CA THR A 506 2.13 -28.56 11.61
C THR A 506 3.37 -29.45 11.67
N ASN A 507 3.35 -30.65 11.08
CA ASN A 507 4.56 -31.47 10.93
C ASN A 507 5.57 -30.84 9.97
N GLY A 508 5.10 -30.21 8.89
CA GLY A 508 5.96 -29.44 7.99
C GLY A 508 6.66 -28.30 8.72
N LEU A 509 5.93 -27.58 9.57
CA LEU A 509 6.48 -26.51 10.40
C LEU A 509 7.46 -27.02 11.47
N ALA A 510 7.11 -28.09 12.20
CA ALA A 510 7.99 -28.69 13.20
C ALA A 510 9.26 -29.32 12.62
N ALA A 511 9.22 -29.78 11.36
CA ALA A 511 10.40 -30.26 10.65
C ALA A 511 11.37 -29.13 10.30
N LYS A 512 10.87 -27.89 10.13
CA LYS A 512 11.70 -26.69 9.95
C LYS A 512 12.32 -26.23 11.25
N ASP A 513 11.53 -26.22 12.34
CA ASP A 513 11.98 -25.79 13.64
C ASP A 513 11.32 -26.59 14.78
N ALA A 514 12.16 -27.23 15.60
CA ALA A 514 11.73 -28.07 16.70
C ALA A 514 10.95 -27.31 17.79
N GLN A 515 11.03 -25.97 17.86
CA GLN A 515 10.23 -25.20 18.81
C GLN A 515 8.72 -25.36 18.60
N TYR A 516 8.29 -25.64 17.35
CA TYR A 516 6.89 -25.82 17.00
C TYR A 516 6.39 -27.26 17.16
N GLN A 517 7.23 -28.17 17.68
CA GLN A 517 6.85 -29.57 17.89
C GLN A 517 5.61 -29.72 18.78
N ALA A 518 5.39 -28.81 19.73
CA ALA A 518 4.20 -28.84 20.59
C ALA A 518 2.89 -28.68 19.80
N ILE A 519 2.87 -27.84 18.75
CA ILE A 519 1.70 -27.64 17.89
C ILE A 519 1.45 -28.89 17.05
N ALA A 520 2.52 -29.50 16.52
CA ALA A 520 2.44 -30.74 15.76
C ALA A 520 1.95 -31.91 16.62
N ASP A 521 2.44 -32.02 17.86
CA ASP A 521 2.02 -33.04 18.81
C ASP A 521 0.54 -32.87 19.20
N ASP A 522 0.07 -31.64 19.36
CA ASP A 522 -1.34 -31.34 19.67
C ASP A 522 -2.27 -31.71 18.48
N ALA A 523 -1.92 -31.30 17.25
CA ALA A 523 -2.66 -31.71 16.05
C ALA A 523 -2.68 -33.24 15.89
N ALA A 524 -1.53 -33.90 16.08
CA ALA A 524 -1.44 -35.35 16.01
C ALA A 524 -2.29 -36.04 17.09
N ALA A 525 -2.42 -35.43 18.28
CA ALA A 525 -3.29 -35.93 19.36
C ALA A 525 -4.78 -35.77 19.06
N GLN A 526 -5.19 -34.74 18.31
CA GLN A 526 -6.58 -34.56 17.89
C GLN A 526 -7.01 -35.53 16.80
N LYS A 527 -6.10 -35.91 15.88
CA LYS A 527 -6.42 -36.83 14.78
C LYS A 527 -7.15 -38.12 15.20
N PRO A 528 -6.66 -38.93 16.17
CA PRO A 528 -7.37 -40.14 16.58
C PRO A 528 -8.73 -39.86 17.23
N LEU A 529 -8.92 -38.69 17.84
CA LEU A 529 -10.22 -38.29 18.40
C LEU A 529 -11.23 -38.00 17.27
N VAL A 530 -10.83 -37.23 16.26
CA VAL A 530 -11.65 -36.96 15.07
C VAL A 530 -11.96 -38.26 14.31
N ASP A 531 -10.95 -39.10 14.05
CA ASP A 531 -11.13 -40.38 13.36
C ASP A 531 -12.10 -41.30 14.13
N SER A 532 -11.97 -41.37 15.46
CA SER A 532 -12.85 -42.17 16.31
C SER A 532 -14.28 -41.64 16.28
N GLU A 533 -14.46 -40.32 16.31
CA GLU A 533 -15.80 -39.72 16.28
C GLU A 533 -16.48 -39.96 14.93
N ASN A 534 -15.73 -39.86 13.83
CA ASN A 534 -16.24 -40.15 12.50
C ASN A 534 -16.73 -41.60 12.35
N VAL A 535 -16.04 -42.58 12.95
CA VAL A 535 -16.51 -43.96 12.98
C VAL A 535 -17.83 -44.10 13.74
N LYS A 536 -18.01 -43.40 14.87
CA LYS A 536 -19.28 -43.40 15.60
C LYS A 536 -20.40 -42.76 14.79
N VAL A 537 -20.13 -41.63 14.13
CA VAL A 537 -21.10 -40.96 13.25
C VAL A 537 -21.56 -41.89 12.13
N GLN A 538 -20.64 -42.60 11.45
CA GLN A 538 -21.01 -43.55 10.41
C GLN A 538 -21.84 -44.73 10.95
N ALA A 539 -21.50 -45.24 12.14
CA ALA A 539 -22.27 -46.29 12.79
C ALA A 539 -23.69 -45.81 13.16
N LEU A 540 -23.82 -44.59 13.69
CA LEU A 540 -25.10 -43.97 14.05
C LEU A 540 -26.02 -43.84 12.83
N VAL A 541 -25.49 -43.35 11.70
CA VAL A 541 -26.24 -43.22 10.44
C VAL A 541 -26.70 -44.57 9.92
N ALA A 542 -25.85 -45.60 9.99
CA ALA A 542 -26.23 -46.94 9.58
C ALA A 542 -27.30 -47.54 10.51
N SER A 543 -27.16 -47.35 11.82
CA SER A 543 -28.14 -47.82 12.81
C SER A 543 -29.49 -47.13 12.63
N SER A 544 -29.53 -45.82 12.43
CA SER A 544 -30.81 -45.09 12.26
C SER A 544 -31.59 -45.60 11.04
N GLN A 545 -30.91 -45.84 9.92
CA GLN A 545 -31.51 -46.42 8.71
C GLN A 545 -31.99 -47.87 8.92
N GLN A 546 -31.21 -48.67 9.63
CA GLN A 546 -31.56 -50.07 9.92
C GLN A 546 -32.79 -50.16 10.83
N HIS A 547 -32.84 -49.39 11.93
CA HIS A 547 -33.99 -49.40 12.83
C HIS A 547 -35.27 -48.93 12.13
N LEU A 548 -35.18 -47.93 11.25
CA LEU A 548 -36.33 -47.51 10.44
C LEU A 548 -36.84 -48.65 9.54
N ALA A 549 -35.93 -49.37 8.87
CA ALA A 549 -36.29 -50.50 8.02
C ALA A 549 -36.97 -51.64 8.83
N ASP A 550 -36.37 -52.00 9.97
CA ASP A 550 -36.89 -53.05 10.85
C ASP A 550 -38.26 -52.68 11.43
N ALA A 551 -38.46 -51.42 11.80
CA ALA A 551 -39.73 -50.94 12.32
C ALA A 551 -40.84 -50.94 11.26
N VAL A 552 -40.53 -50.48 10.04
CA VAL A 552 -41.48 -50.49 8.92
C VAL A 552 -41.86 -51.92 8.55
N GLU A 553 -40.93 -52.87 8.57
CA GLU A 553 -41.23 -54.29 8.38
C GLU A 553 -42.20 -54.82 9.44
N ALA A 554 -41.93 -54.56 10.72
CA ALA A 554 -42.78 -54.99 11.84
C ALA A 554 -44.21 -54.41 11.78
N VAL A 555 -44.35 -53.12 11.42
CA VAL A 555 -45.66 -52.47 11.22
C VAL A 555 -46.45 -53.14 10.10
N ASN A 556 -45.77 -53.47 8.99
CA ASN A 556 -46.40 -54.11 7.83
C ASN A 556 -46.85 -55.55 8.11
N GLU A 557 -46.03 -56.34 8.81
CA GLU A 557 -46.36 -57.73 9.17
C GLU A 557 -47.65 -57.84 9.99
N LEU A 558 -47.87 -56.87 10.90
CA LEU A 558 -49.04 -56.84 11.76
C LEU A 558 -50.23 -56.06 11.18
N ASN A 559 -50.10 -55.49 9.98
CA ASN A 559 -51.09 -54.62 9.33
C ASN A 559 -51.49 -53.40 10.19
N LEU A 560 -50.50 -52.75 10.81
CA LEU A 560 -50.70 -51.59 11.71
C LEU A 560 -50.46 -50.24 11.02
N GLY A 561 -50.46 -50.21 9.68
CA GLY A 561 -50.11 -49.01 8.89
C GLY A 561 -50.96 -47.78 9.23
N LYS A 562 -52.26 -47.95 9.51
CA LYS A 562 -53.15 -46.84 9.89
C LYS A 562 -52.78 -46.25 11.25
N GLU A 563 -52.67 -47.08 12.29
CA GLU A 563 -52.29 -46.64 13.64
C GLU A 563 -50.88 -46.02 13.66
N PHE A 564 -49.93 -46.62 12.93
CA PHE A 564 -48.59 -46.07 12.77
C PHE A 564 -48.58 -44.68 12.12
N ALA A 565 -49.33 -44.51 11.03
CA ALA A 565 -49.45 -43.21 10.35
C ALA A 565 -50.09 -42.14 11.25
N LYS A 566 -51.08 -42.53 12.09
CA LYS A 566 -51.72 -41.62 13.06
C LYS A 566 -50.70 -41.09 14.07
N GLU A 567 -50.04 -41.98 14.80
CA GLU A 567 -49.09 -41.61 15.86
C GLU A 567 -47.88 -40.85 15.30
N THR A 568 -47.41 -41.21 14.10
CA THR A 568 -46.35 -40.46 13.41
C THR A 568 -46.78 -39.03 13.08
N ALA A 569 -48.03 -38.83 12.66
CA ALA A 569 -48.57 -37.50 12.40
C ALA A 569 -48.72 -36.67 13.69
N GLU A 570 -49.24 -37.26 14.77
CA GLU A 570 -49.36 -36.59 16.07
C GLU A 570 -48.00 -36.17 16.63
N SER A 571 -46.99 -37.04 16.53
CA SER A 571 -45.63 -36.75 16.99
C SER A 571 -44.93 -35.66 16.16
N ALA A 572 -45.12 -35.68 14.84
CA ALA A 572 -44.61 -34.63 13.95
C ALA A 572 -45.26 -33.26 14.24
N ILE A 573 -46.56 -33.22 14.57
CA ILE A 573 -47.25 -32.00 14.99
C ILE A 573 -46.65 -31.44 16.29
N GLU A 574 -46.36 -32.29 17.28
CA GLU A 574 -45.78 -31.84 18.54
C GLU A 574 -44.35 -31.31 18.35
N THR A 575 -43.56 -31.95 17.50
CA THR A 575 -42.23 -31.46 17.13
C THR A 575 -42.29 -30.08 16.47
N ALA A 576 -43.25 -29.86 15.56
CA ALA A 576 -43.44 -28.58 14.90
C ALA A 576 -43.82 -27.45 15.89
N LYS A 577 -44.63 -27.73 16.92
CA LYS A 577 -44.95 -26.75 17.98
C LYS A 577 -43.75 -26.38 18.84
N GLN A 578 -42.86 -27.34 19.10
CA GLN A 578 -41.63 -27.05 19.83
C GLN A 578 -40.73 -26.14 18.98
N ALA A 579 -40.57 -26.45 17.69
CA ALA A 579 -39.81 -25.62 16.77
C ALA A 579 -40.41 -24.20 16.62
N GLU A 580 -41.75 -24.06 16.63
CA GLU A 580 -42.44 -22.77 16.71
C GLU A 580 -42.02 -21.98 17.95
N THR A 581 -42.02 -22.63 19.12
CA THR A 581 -41.64 -22.01 20.39
C THR A 581 -40.19 -21.53 20.39
N ASP A 582 -39.29 -22.33 19.80
CA ASP A 582 -37.87 -22.00 19.69
C ASP A 582 -37.65 -20.82 18.72
N ALA A 583 -38.32 -20.82 17.56
CA ALA A 583 -38.28 -19.72 16.59
C ALA A 583 -38.81 -18.41 17.18
N VAL A 584 -39.95 -18.43 17.88
CA VAL A 584 -40.49 -17.26 18.58
C VAL A 584 -39.52 -16.74 19.64
N SER A 585 -38.86 -17.64 20.37
CA SER A 585 -37.88 -17.25 21.40
C SER A 585 -36.64 -16.60 20.79
N ALA A 586 -36.13 -17.14 19.67
CA ALA A 586 -35.01 -16.56 18.93
C ALA A 586 -35.37 -15.19 18.33
N GLU A 587 -36.57 -15.04 17.78
CA GLU A 587 -37.08 -13.76 17.28
C GLU A 587 -37.17 -12.70 18.38
N VAL A 588 -37.69 -13.06 19.55
CA VAL A 588 -37.76 -12.15 20.71
C VAL A 588 -36.36 -11.73 21.17
N ASN A 589 -35.40 -12.66 21.23
CA ASN A 589 -34.03 -12.35 21.59
C ASN A 589 -33.39 -11.39 20.58
N PHE A 590 -33.52 -11.70 19.28
CA PHE A 590 -33.05 -10.84 18.20
C PHE A 590 -33.64 -9.42 18.32
N ASN A 591 -34.96 -9.29 18.47
CA ASN A 591 -35.62 -8.00 18.58
C ASN A 591 -35.19 -7.22 19.84
N THR A 592 -34.90 -7.92 20.94
CA THR A 592 -34.41 -7.32 22.18
C THR A 592 -33.01 -6.73 22.01
N ILE A 593 -32.11 -7.48 21.38
CA ILE A 593 -30.75 -7.00 21.10
C ILE A 593 -30.78 -5.89 20.05
N LYS A 594 -31.67 -5.97 19.05
CA LYS A 594 -31.87 -4.90 18.07
C LYS A 594 -32.24 -3.57 18.74
N VAL A 595 -33.15 -3.56 19.70
CA VAL A 595 -33.50 -2.34 20.45
C VAL A 595 -32.27 -1.77 21.18
N ARG A 596 -31.45 -2.62 21.83
CA ARG A 596 -30.19 -2.19 22.46
C ARG A 596 -29.21 -1.60 21.45
N PHE A 597 -29.10 -2.20 20.27
CA PHE A 597 -28.26 -1.71 19.18
C PHE A 597 -28.73 -0.34 18.70
N ASP A 598 -30.03 -0.20 18.41
CA ASP A 598 -30.63 1.08 17.97
C ASP A 598 -30.39 2.18 19.03
N GLU A 599 -30.50 1.87 20.32
CA GLU A 599 -30.21 2.79 21.44
C GLU A 599 -28.72 3.15 21.53
N ALA A 600 -27.82 2.18 21.35
CA ALA A 600 -26.38 2.40 21.38
C ALA A 600 -25.92 3.29 20.21
N VAL A 601 -26.40 3.00 19.00
CA VAL A 601 -26.14 3.82 17.79
C VAL A 601 -26.65 5.25 17.98
N GLY A 602 -27.86 5.42 18.52
CA GLY A 602 -28.43 6.75 18.81
C GLY A 602 -27.67 7.54 19.88
N SER A 603 -26.80 6.91 20.66
CA SER A 603 -26.09 7.50 21.80
C SER A 603 -24.60 7.79 21.53
N ILE A 604 -24.08 7.50 20.33
CA ILE A 604 -22.65 7.65 20.01
C ILE A 604 -22.23 9.13 20.04
N LYS A 605 -21.29 9.44 20.95
CA LYS A 605 -20.66 10.76 21.10
C LYS A 605 -19.12 10.69 21.20
N SER A 606 -18.56 9.49 21.32
CA SER A 606 -17.13 9.25 21.47
C SER A 606 -16.72 7.92 20.81
N SER A 607 -15.41 7.71 20.62
CA SER A 607 -14.86 6.44 20.12
C SER A 607 -15.23 5.24 20.99
N GLN A 608 -15.33 5.42 22.32
CA GLN A 608 -15.73 4.38 23.26
C GLN A 608 -17.21 3.98 23.10
N ASP A 609 -18.09 4.95 22.79
CA ASP A 609 -19.50 4.67 22.52
C ASP A 609 -19.65 3.90 21.20
N ALA A 610 -18.82 4.23 20.20
CA ALA A 610 -18.77 3.51 18.94
C ALA A 610 -18.30 2.05 19.12
N GLN A 611 -17.28 1.81 19.96
CA GLN A 611 -16.87 0.45 20.31
C GLN A 611 -17.98 -0.33 21.03
N THR A 612 -18.74 0.34 21.90
CA THR A 612 -19.88 -0.29 22.58
C THR A 612 -20.98 -0.69 21.59
N ALA A 613 -21.25 0.13 20.57
CA ALA A 613 -22.18 -0.22 19.51
C ALA A 613 -21.66 -1.40 18.66
N LYS A 614 -20.35 -1.49 18.42
CA LYS A 614 -19.69 -2.61 17.74
C LYS A 614 -19.85 -3.92 18.50
N ASP A 615 -19.61 -3.92 19.81
CA ASP A 615 -19.76 -5.13 20.63
C ASP A 615 -21.21 -5.65 20.61
N ILE A 616 -22.19 -4.74 20.60
CA ILE A 616 -23.63 -5.09 20.51
C ILE A 616 -24.00 -5.58 19.11
N LEU A 617 -23.36 -5.09 18.04
CA LEU A 617 -23.57 -5.58 16.68
C LEU A 617 -23.19 -7.06 16.55
N ALA A 618 -22.03 -7.46 17.09
CA ALA A 618 -21.59 -8.86 17.10
C ALA A 618 -22.56 -9.78 17.90
N GLU A 619 -23.10 -9.29 19.03
CA GLU A 619 -24.17 -9.98 19.76
C GLU A 619 -25.44 -10.15 18.90
N LEU A 620 -25.79 -9.12 18.11
CA LEU A 620 -26.98 -9.09 17.28
C LEU A 620 -26.86 -10.00 16.05
N GLU A 621 -25.69 -10.08 15.43
CA GLU A 621 -25.39 -11.00 14.33
C GLU A 621 -25.50 -12.47 14.77
N SER A 622 -24.98 -12.78 15.96
CA SER A 622 -25.12 -14.09 16.58
C SER A 622 -26.60 -14.44 16.81
N ALA A 623 -27.38 -13.48 17.33
CA ALA A 623 -28.82 -13.67 17.55
C ALA A 623 -29.61 -13.80 16.24
N TYR A 624 -29.20 -13.10 15.18
CA TYR A 624 -29.81 -13.20 13.85
C TYR A 624 -29.56 -14.57 13.20
N SER A 625 -28.33 -15.07 13.34
CA SER A 625 -27.94 -16.39 12.83
C SER A 625 -28.75 -17.50 13.51
N LEU A 626 -28.90 -17.43 14.83
CA LEU A 626 -29.77 -18.35 15.57
C LEU A 626 -31.24 -18.24 15.11
N ASN A 627 -31.75 -17.03 14.88
CA ASN A 627 -33.13 -16.82 14.40
C ASN A 627 -33.35 -17.46 13.01
N LYS A 628 -32.38 -17.34 12.10
CA LYS A 628 -32.40 -18.02 10.79
C LYS A 628 -32.46 -19.54 10.93
N GLU A 629 -31.61 -20.11 11.77
CA GLU A 629 -31.55 -21.55 12.02
C GLU A 629 -32.89 -22.07 12.57
N THR A 630 -33.45 -21.40 13.58
CA THR A 630 -34.74 -21.80 14.17
C THR A 630 -35.92 -21.60 13.22
N ALA A 631 -35.90 -20.56 12.38
CA ALA A 631 -36.94 -20.33 11.36
C ALA A 631 -36.93 -21.40 10.26
N GLN A 632 -35.73 -21.80 9.80
CA GLN A 632 -35.54 -22.94 8.89
C GLN A 632 -36.08 -24.23 9.50
N LYS A 633 -35.73 -24.50 10.76
CA LYS A 633 -36.18 -25.69 11.48
C LYS A 633 -37.70 -25.73 11.62
N PHE A 634 -38.32 -24.62 12.01
CA PHE A 634 -39.77 -24.53 12.13
C PHE A 634 -40.48 -24.78 10.78
N PHE A 635 -39.97 -24.21 9.69
CA PHE A 635 -40.50 -24.47 8.34
C PHE A 635 -40.41 -25.95 7.94
N ALA A 636 -39.25 -26.58 8.17
CA ALA A 636 -39.05 -28.00 7.87
C ALA A 636 -39.98 -28.90 8.71
N ASP A 637 -40.05 -28.67 10.02
CA ASP A 637 -40.88 -29.48 10.93
C ASP A 637 -42.38 -29.32 10.65
N ALA A 638 -42.86 -28.10 10.36
CA ALA A 638 -44.25 -27.86 9.98
C ALA A 638 -44.61 -28.52 8.63
N SER A 639 -43.68 -28.53 7.66
CA SER A 639 -43.85 -29.21 6.38
C SER A 639 -43.94 -30.73 6.55
N ASN A 640 -43.07 -31.30 7.38
CA ASN A 640 -43.08 -32.73 7.69
C ASN A 640 -44.38 -33.13 8.42
N ALA A 641 -44.84 -32.32 9.39
CA ALA A 641 -46.12 -32.56 10.07
C ALA A 641 -47.30 -32.63 9.09
N LEU A 642 -47.35 -31.72 8.11
CA LEU A 642 -48.36 -31.74 7.05
C LEU A 642 -48.25 -32.98 6.17
N GLU A 643 -47.05 -33.38 5.77
CA GLU A 643 -46.82 -34.60 4.99
C GLU A 643 -47.33 -35.85 5.72
N LYS A 644 -46.96 -36.02 7.00
CA LYS A 644 -47.36 -37.20 7.79
C LYS A 644 -48.85 -37.23 8.06
N ALA A 645 -49.49 -36.08 8.30
CA ALA A 645 -50.93 -35.99 8.44
C ALA A 645 -51.67 -36.40 7.15
N ASN A 646 -51.16 -36.02 5.97
CA ASN A 646 -51.73 -36.43 4.68
C ASN A 646 -51.61 -37.95 4.46
N ILE A 647 -50.47 -38.56 4.81
CA ILE A 647 -50.28 -40.02 4.74
C ILE A 647 -51.33 -40.73 5.62
N TYR A 648 -51.61 -40.22 6.82
CA TYR A 648 -52.65 -40.79 7.68
C TYR A 648 -54.06 -40.69 7.06
N VAL A 649 -54.41 -39.57 6.42
CA VAL A 649 -55.70 -39.41 5.72
C VAL A 649 -55.86 -40.41 4.58
N GLU A 650 -54.78 -40.66 3.83
CA GLU A 650 -54.76 -41.66 2.75
C GLU A 650 -54.98 -43.07 3.29
N GLU A 651 -54.26 -43.46 4.34
CA GLU A 651 -54.38 -44.77 5.01
C GLU A 651 -55.76 -44.97 5.68
N ALA A 652 -56.32 -43.91 6.27
CA ALA A 652 -57.64 -43.94 6.91
C ALA A 652 -58.82 -43.95 5.91
N LYS A 653 -58.56 -43.77 4.61
CA LYS A 653 -59.55 -43.64 3.52
C LYS A 653 -60.56 -42.50 3.76
N SER A 654 -60.08 -41.24 3.83
CA SER A 654 -60.82 -39.94 3.72
C SER A 654 -62.26 -39.82 4.27
N THR A 655 -62.70 -40.71 5.15
CA THR A 655 -64.06 -40.77 5.72
C THR A 655 -64.02 -40.90 7.24
N ASP A 656 -62.81 -40.87 7.81
CA ASP A 656 -62.55 -40.88 9.24
C ASP A 656 -62.46 -39.43 9.73
N GLU A 657 -63.43 -39.00 10.55
CA GLU A 657 -63.47 -37.64 11.10
C GLU A 657 -62.22 -37.32 11.93
N GLU A 658 -61.57 -38.33 12.53
CA GLU A 658 -60.34 -38.12 13.31
C GLU A 658 -59.14 -37.85 12.40
N ALA A 659 -59.05 -38.53 11.26
CA ALA A 659 -58.03 -38.27 10.25
C ALA A 659 -58.19 -36.89 9.61
N ASP A 660 -59.42 -36.50 9.29
CA ASP A 660 -59.72 -35.15 8.84
C ASP A 660 -59.38 -34.11 9.93
N SER A 661 -59.57 -34.43 11.22
CA SER A 661 -59.22 -33.54 12.33
C SER A 661 -57.70 -33.39 12.51
N ILE A 662 -56.91 -34.46 12.43
CA ILE A 662 -55.43 -34.40 12.53
C ILE A 662 -54.85 -33.68 11.33
N ALA A 663 -55.34 -33.98 10.12
CA ALA A 663 -55.00 -33.21 8.94
C ALA A 663 -55.45 -31.76 9.06
N THR A 664 -56.62 -31.47 9.61
CA THR A 664 -57.04 -30.09 9.92
C THR A 664 -56.22 -29.47 11.05
N GLN A 665 -55.54 -30.23 11.91
CA GLN A 665 -54.70 -29.69 12.97
C GLN A 665 -53.29 -29.37 12.47
N ALA A 666 -52.74 -30.20 11.58
CA ALA A 666 -51.52 -29.91 10.83
C ALA A 666 -51.75 -28.86 9.72
N ALA A 667 -52.92 -28.89 9.08
CA ALA A 667 -53.34 -28.05 7.95
C ALA A 667 -54.37 -26.97 8.31
N THR A 668 -54.67 -26.74 9.59
CA THR A 668 -55.18 -25.42 10.02
C THR A 668 -54.10 -24.50 9.54
N SER A 669 -54.40 -23.76 8.46
CA SER A 669 -53.41 -23.10 7.62
C SER A 669 -52.41 -22.32 8.45
N ASP A 670 -52.82 -21.81 9.61
CA ASP A 670 -52.02 -21.05 10.55
C ASP A 670 -50.63 -21.62 10.83
N MET A 671 -50.38 -22.88 11.23
CA MET A 671 -49.01 -23.26 11.65
C MET A 671 -48.02 -23.34 10.47
N HIS A 672 -48.37 -24.07 9.41
CA HIS A 672 -47.50 -24.15 8.22
C HIS A 672 -47.43 -22.80 7.47
N THR A 673 -48.53 -22.03 7.46
CA THR A 673 -48.53 -20.66 6.88
C THR A 673 -47.71 -19.71 7.75
N GLN A 674 -47.78 -19.78 9.07
CA GLN A 674 -46.94 -19.01 10.00
C GLN A 674 -45.47 -19.38 9.84
N ALA A 675 -45.16 -20.67 9.67
CA ALA A 675 -43.79 -21.11 9.41
C ALA A 675 -43.27 -20.55 8.07
N ILE A 676 -44.09 -20.58 7.03
CA ILE A 676 -43.80 -19.95 5.73
C ILE A 676 -43.62 -18.43 5.89
N GLU A 677 -44.55 -17.74 6.55
CA GLU A 677 -44.53 -16.30 6.76
C GLU A 677 -43.30 -15.88 7.58
N HIS A 678 -43.00 -16.59 8.66
CA HIS A 678 -41.84 -16.35 9.50
C HIS A 678 -40.54 -16.63 8.75
N TYR A 679 -40.45 -17.75 8.03
CA TYR A 679 -39.31 -18.08 7.16
C TYR A 679 -39.07 -16.97 6.13
N TYR A 680 -40.08 -16.56 5.36
CA TYR A 680 -39.93 -15.49 4.37
C TYR A 680 -39.68 -14.13 5.02
N THR A 681 -40.17 -13.87 6.23
CA THR A 681 -39.86 -12.64 6.96
C THR A 681 -38.39 -12.60 7.34
N VAL A 682 -37.83 -13.69 7.88
CA VAL A 682 -36.43 -13.77 8.30
C VAL A 682 -35.47 -13.81 7.11
N PHE A 683 -35.78 -14.57 6.05
CA PHE A 683 -34.91 -14.73 4.88
C PHE A 683 -35.16 -13.69 3.78
N GLY A 684 -36.30 -12.99 3.78
CA GLY A 684 -36.62 -11.93 2.83
C GLY A 684 -36.17 -10.53 3.26
N SER A 685 -35.69 -10.38 4.50
CA SER A 685 -35.09 -9.14 4.99
C SER A 685 -33.57 -9.24 4.95
N GLU A 686 -32.91 -8.39 4.15
CA GLU A 686 -31.46 -8.14 4.22
C GLU A 686 -31.15 -7.28 5.47
N ARG A 687 -31.38 -7.88 6.64
CA ARG A 687 -31.36 -7.17 7.94
C ARG A 687 -30.01 -6.57 8.29
N ILE A 688 -28.89 -7.15 7.83
CA ILE A 688 -27.54 -6.64 8.10
C ILE A 688 -27.29 -5.38 7.25
N ASP A 689 -27.70 -5.38 5.97
CA ASP A 689 -27.58 -4.23 5.08
C ASP A 689 -28.50 -3.08 5.51
N GLU A 690 -29.70 -3.37 6.01
CA GLU A 690 -30.60 -2.39 6.65
C GLU A 690 -29.97 -1.75 7.89
N MET A 691 -29.13 -2.48 8.64
CA MET A 691 -28.49 -2.00 9.86
C MET A 691 -27.26 -1.15 9.56
N ALA A 692 -26.40 -1.56 8.62
CA ALA A 692 -25.33 -0.72 8.07
C ALA A 692 -25.90 0.56 7.45
N THR A 693 -27.03 0.44 6.74
CA THR A 693 -27.79 1.58 6.23
C THR A 693 -28.32 2.48 7.35
N GLY A 694 -28.83 1.91 8.45
CA GLY A 694 -29.32 2.67 9.61
C GLY A 694 -28.21 3.53 10.24
N VAL A 695 -27.02 2.96 10.39
CA VAL A 695 -25.82 3.68 10.85
C VAL A 695 -25.44 4.75 9.83
N ALA A 696 -25.38 4.43 8.53
CA ALA A 696 -25.05 5.42 7.51
C ALA A 696 -26.06 6.59 7.45
N LYS A 697 -27.36 6.34 7.61
CA LYS A 697 -28.42 7.37 7.65
C LYS A 697 -28.23 8.33 8.81
N VAL A 698 -27.92 7.82 10.00
CA VAL A 698 -27.65 8.69 11.16
C VAL A 698 -26.37 9.50 10.94
N GLY A 699 -25.34 8.92 10.30
CA GLY A 699 -24.11 9.64 9.94
C GLY A 699 -24.37 10.78 8.95
N THR A 700 -25.09 10.51 7.86
CA THR A 700 -25.49 11.55 6.92
C THR A 700 -26.40 12.60 7.57
N GLY A 701 -27.28 12.19 8.48
CA GLY A 701 -28.10 13.10 9.28
C GLY A 701 -27.30 13.96 10.27
N LYS A 702 -26.09 13.56 10.65
CA LYS A 702 -25.16 14.42 11.42
C LYS A 702 -24.41 15.39 10.50
N LEU A 703 -24.06 14.96 9.29
CA LEU A 703 -23.32 15.76 8.32
C LEU A 703 -24.03 17.07 7.94
N VAL A 704 -25.37 17.06 7.84
CA VAL A 704 -26.17 18.28 7.59
C VAL A 704 -26.04 19.36 8.67
N ASN A 705 -25.52 19.05 9.86
CA ASN A 705 -25.34 19.99 10.98
C ASN A 705 -23.87 20.41 11.19
N VAL A 706 -22.98 20.09 10.25
CA VAL A 706 -21.57 20.49 10.31
C VAL A 706 -21.40 21.89 9.71
N SER A 707 -20.99 22.87 10.52
CA SER A 707 -20.94 24.29 10.16
C SER A 707 -20.14 24.57 8.87
N ALA A 708 -18.93 24.03 8.74
CA ALA A 708 -18.03 24.32 7.62
C ALA A 708 -18.43 23.64 6.29
N VAL A 709 -19.32 22.65 6.37
CA VAL A 709 -19.88 21.91 5.22
C VAL A 709 -21.22 22.51 4.78
N SER A 710 -21.80 23.40 5.60
CA SER A 710 -23.01 24.14 5.27
C SER A 710 -22.71 25.37 4.40
N ARG A 711 -23.65 25.75 3.53
CA ARG A 711 -23.59 26.91 2.64
C ARG A 711 -23.00 28.17 3.31
N GLU A 712 -23.49 28.48 4.50
CA GLU A 712 -23.15 29.71 5.22
C GLU A 712 -21.71 29.70 5.79
N GLY A 713 -21.19 28.53 6.15
CA GLY A 713 -19.84 28.37 6.67
C GLY A 713 -18.79 28.37 5.57
N ALA A 714 -19.09 27.73 4.44
CA ALA A 714 -18.22 27.71 3.25
C ALA A 714 -18.02 29.14 2.70
N ASP A 715 -19.11 29.90 2.51
CA ASP A 715 -19.07 31.30 2.02
C ASP A 715 -18.19 32.19 2.92
N ALA A 716 -18.25 32.01 4.25
CA ALA A 716 -17.52 32.84 5.20
C ALA A 716 -16.00 32.61 5.13
N VAL A 717 -15.56 31.37 4.90
CA VAL A 717 -14.14 31.01 4.74
C VAL A 717 -13.63 31.48 3.37
N PHE A 718 -14.42 31.26 2.32
CA PHE A 718 -14.08 31.64 0.94
C PHE A 718 -13.88 33.16 0.78
N ASN A 719 -14.79 33.96 1.33
CA ASN A 719 -14.74 35.44 1.23
C ASN A 719 -13.46 36.05 1.83
N VAL A 720 -12.88 35.44 2.87
CA VAL A 720 -11.63 35.93 3.49
C VAL A 720 -10.41 35.61 2.63
N GLY A 721 -10.37 34.41 2.05
CA GLY A 721 -9.30 34.00 1.13
C GLY A 721 -9.19 34.92 -0.08
N GLU A 722 -10.33 35.27 -0.68
CA GLU A 722 -10.39 36.16 -1.84
C GLU A 722 -9.89 37.60 -1.56
N VAL A 723 -10.21 38.18 -0.39
CA VAL A 723 -9.73 39.52 -0.03
C VAL A 723 -8.22 39.56 0.18
N ILE A 724 -7.63 38.49 0.73
CA ILE A 724 -6.18 38.35 0.87
C ILE A 724 -5.52 38.14 -0.49
N PHE A 725 -6.12 37.32 -1.36
CA PHE A 725 -5.65 37.08 -2.72
C PHE A 725 -5.64 38.34 -3.58
N ASP A 726 -6.69 39.17 -3.52
CA ASP A 726 -6.75 40.46 -4.22
C ASP A 726 -5.59 41.39 -3.85
N VAL A 727 -5.12 41.37 -2.60
CA VAL A 727 -3.98 42.18 -2.16
C VAL A 727 -2.65 41.61 -2.63
N ILE A 728 -2.50 40.29 -2.64
CA ILE A 728 -1.32 39.63 -3.22
C ILE A 728 -1.25 39.95 -4.72
N LYS A 729 -2.38 39.84 -5.41
CA LYS A 729 -2.48 40.24 -6.81
C LYS A 729 -2.16 41.71 -7.04
N ASP A 730 -2.66 42.63 -6.23
CA ASP A 730 -2.30 44.06 -6.34
C ASP A 730 -0.80 44.32 -6.10
N ILE A 731 -0.18 43.56 -5.19
CA ILE A 731 1.28 43.61 -4.98
C ILE A 731 2.04 43.12 -6.21
N LEU A 732 1.56 42.06 -6.88
CA LEU A 732 2.18 41.51 -8.08
C LEU A 732 1.94 42.42 -9.30
N ASP A 733 0.69 42.78 -9.58
CA ASP A 733 0.27 43.52 -10.78
C ASP A 733 0.70 45.00 -10.74
N ASN A 734 0.63 45.66 -9.57
CA ASN A 734 0.79 47.11 -9.43
C ASN A 734 2.01 47.52 -8.57
N GLY A 735 2.76 46.56 -8.01
CA GLY A 735 3.89 46.79 -7.10
C GLY A 735 5.15 47.40 -7.71
N SER A 736 5.13 47.87 -8.96
CA SER A 736 6.28 48.57 -9.53
C SER A 736 6.35 50.04 -9.05
N PHE A 737 7.39 50.32 -8.23
CA PHE A 737 8.02 51.63 -7.97
C PHE A 737 7.56 52.50 -6.78
N GLY A 738 7.30 51.92 -5.59
CA GLY A 738 7.21 52.72 -4.35
C GLY A 738 7.63 52.01 -3.08
N SER A 739 8.84 52.29 -2.57
CA SER A 739 9.23 51.96 -1.20
C SER A 739 8.37 52.73 -0.19
N GLY A 740 7.75 52.05 0.78
CA GLY A 740 7.00 52.65 1.88
C GLY A 740 5.54 52.19 1.95
N GLN A 741 4.65 53.06 2.47
CA GLN A 741 3.27 52.73 2.77
C GLN A 741 2.35 52.85 1.54
N GLN A 742 1.62 51.78 1.24
CA GLN A 742 0.66 51.66 0.14
C GLN A 742 -0.76 51.39 0.68
N SER A 743 -1.78 51.66 -0.13
CA SER A 743 -3.19 51.38 0.22
C SER A 743 -4.10 51.30 -1.01
N GLY A 744 -5.13 50.47 -0.95
CA GLY A 744 -6.12 50.28 -2.02
C GLY A 744 -7.45 49.71 -1.52
N THR A 745 -8.26 49.20 -2.45
CA THR A 745 -9.59 48.63 -2.21
C THR A 745 -9.75 47.38 -3.08
N SER A 746 -10.30 46.29 -2.53
CA SER A 746 -10.50 45.03 -3.27
C SER A 746 -11.43 45.23 -4.48
N GLU A 747 -11.07 44.61 -5.61
CA GLU A 747 -11.84 44.73 -6.86
C GLU A 747 -13.15 43.93 -6.78
N LYS A 748 -13.10 42.73 -6.18
CA LYS A 748 -14.27 41.85 -5.98
C LYS A 748 -15.13 42.28 -4.79
N TYR A 749 -14.53 42.83 -3.74
CA TYR A 749 -15.23 43.27 -2.52
C TYR A 749 -14.93 44.74 -2.16
N PRO A 750 -15.60 45.71 -2.81
CA PRO A 750 -15.30 47.14 -2.68
C PRO A 750 -15.44 47.73 -1.28
N ASP A 751 -16.12 47.03 -0.36
CA ASP A 751 -16.24 47.45 1.04
C ASP A 751 -14.94 47.21 1.84
N TRP A 752 -14.01 46.40 1.33
CA TRP A 752 -12.71 46.12 1.96
C TRP A 752 -11.61 47.05 1.44
N GLU A 753 -11.10 47.89 2.34
CA GLU A 753 -9.88 48.68 2.14
C GLU A 753 -8.67 47.93 2.71
N TYR A 754 -7.51 48.07 2.07
CA TYR A 754 -6.25 47.49 2.58
C TYR A 754 -5.14 48.54 2.59
N SER A 755 -4.17 48.35 3.48
CA SER A 755 -2.93 49.11 3.52
C SER A 755 -1.76 48.22 3.88
N TYR A 756 -0.60 48.45 3.28
CA TYR A 756 0.60 47.67 3.57
C TYR A 756 1.88 48.50 3.53
N ASP A 757 2.89 48.06 4.26
CA ASP A 757 4.22 48.68 4.31
C ASP A 757 5.23 47.70 3.73
N THR A 758 5.85 48.07 2.61
CA THR A 758 6.81 47.20 1.89
C THR A 758 8.17 47.09 2.57
N GLU A 759 8.47 47.94 3.57
CA GLU A 759 9.71 47.87 4.37
C GLU A 759 9.52 47.09 5.67
N ARG A 760 8.32 47.15 6.26
CA ARG A 760 7.98 46.46 7.52
C ARG A 760 7.20 45.17 7.33
N TYR A 761 6.76 44.90 6.11
CA TYR A 761 5.89 43.77 5.75
C TYR A 761 4.65 43.68 6.64
N SER A 762 4.08 44.82 7.01
CA SER A 762 2.87 44.89 7.82
C SER A 762 1.67 45.24 6.94
N PHE A 763 0.57 44.52 7.10
CA PHE A 763 -0.66 44.67 6.32
C PHE A 763 -1.82 44.91 7.28
N SER A 764 -2.79 45.72 6.86
CA SER A 764 -4.02 45.96 7.60
C SER A 764 -5.18 46.07 6.61
N PHE A 765 -6.20 45.26 6.84
CA PHE A 765 -7.38 45.13 6.00
C PHE A 765 -8.59 45.55 6.83
N ARG A 766 -9.38 46.47 6.30
CA ARG A 766 -10.51 47.06 7.01
C ARG A 766 -11.76 47.05 6.14
N ASN A 767 -12.82 46.44 6.65
CA ASN A 767 -14.13 46.57 6.06
C ASN A 767 -14.78 47.90 6.48
N THR A 768 -15.10 48.75 5.51
CA THR A 768 -15.66 50.09 5.73
C THR A 768 -17.15 50.08 6.08
N ARG A 769 -17.88 49.00 5.72
CA ARG A 769 -19.32 48.84 5.95
C ARG A 769 -19.64 48.52 7.41
N ASP A 770 -18.88 47.61 8.02
CA ASP A 770 -19.16 47.08 9.36
C ASP A 770 -18.00 47.17 10.36
N GLY A 771 -16.85 47.71 9.92
CA GLY A 771 -15.72 48.04 10.78
C GLY A 771 -14.85 46.85 11.18
N GLN A 772 -14.97 45.71 10.50
CA GLN A 772 -14.05 44.57 10.66
C GLN A 772 -12.61 44.98 10.35
N ASN A 773 -11.65 44.39 11.06
CA ASN A 773 -10.23 44.65 10.85
C ASN A 773 -9.44 43.34 10.96
N ILE A 774 -8.54 43.11 10.00
CA ILE A 774 -7.55 42.05 10.00
C ILE A 774 -6.20 42.74 9.94
N ASP A 775 -5.31 42.39 10.87
CA ASP A 775 -3.92 42.83 10.81
C ASP A 775 -3.06 41.61 10.45
N ALA A 776 -2.05 41.81 9.60
CA ALA A 776 -1.12 40.77 9.20
C ALA A 776 0.33 41.26 9.20
N ILE A 777 1.26 40.34 9.42
CA ILE A 777 2.70 40.60 9.41
C ILE A 777 3.36 39.50 8.58
N GLY A 778 4.20 39.91 7.64
CA GLY A 778 4.94 39.01 6.77
C GLY A 778 6.45 39.06 6.97
N SER A 779 7.13 38.11 6.34
CA SER A 779 8.59 38.03 6.31
C SER A 779 9.06 37.23 5.11
N PHE A 780 10.14 37.70 4.47
CA PHE A 780 10.86 36.94 3.45
C PHE A 780 11.84 35.96 4.07
N ILE A 781 11.87 34.75 3.51
CA ILE A 781 12.83 33.69 3.76
C ILE A 781 13.61 33.53 2.46
N SER A 782 14.80 34.10 2.39
CA SER A 782 15.55 34.20 1.13
C SER A 782 16.54 33.06 0.95
N THR A 783 16.12 32.05 0.20
CA THR A 783 16.89 30.85 -0.19
C THR A 783 16.84 30.69 -1.71
N GLU A 784 17.45 29.64 -2.27
CA GLU A 784 17.32 29.32 -3.70
C GLU A 784 15.86 29.04 -4.12
N ARG A 785 15.00 28.65 -3.16
CA ARG A 785 13.54 28.60 -3.28
C ARG A 785 12.91 29.53 -2.25
N SER A 786 13.00 30.84 -2.51
CA SER A 786 12.59 31.84 -1.53
C SER A 786 11.12 31.71 -1.16
N LYS A 787 10.75 32.16 0.03
CA LYS A 787 9.37 32.14 0.50
C LYS A 787 8.96 33.48 1.08
N PHE A 788 7.68 33.79 0.98
CA PHE A 788 7.06 34.85 1.75
C PHE A 788 6.03 34.25 2.69
N SER A 789 6.31 34.30 3.99
CA SER A 789 5.40 33.86 5.04
C SER A 789 4.62 35.06 5.58
N LEU A 790 3.32 34.88 5.78
CA LEU A 790 2.39 35.88 6.31
C LEU A 790 1.57 35.25 7.44
N THR A 791 1.51 35.90 8.60
CA THR A 791 0.61 35.55 9.70
C THR A 791 -0.38 36.67 9.98
N TRP A 792 -1.61 36.33 10.32
CA TRP A 792 -2.66 37.32 10.60
C TRP A 792 -3.56 36.92 11.76
N SER A 793 -4.24 37.93 12.28
CA SER A 793 -5.28 37.78 13.29
C SER A 793 -6.34 38.82 13.05
N GLY A 794 -7.59 38.51 13.39
CA GLY A 794 -8.68 39.44 13.20
C GLY A 794 -10.03 38.80 13.44
N MET A 795 -11.04 39.66 13.42
CA MET A 795 -12.44 39.24 13.50
C MET A 795 -13.13 39.60 12.20
N VAL A 796 -13.63 38.59 11.51
CA VAL A 796 -14.42 38.75 10.28
C VAL A 796 -15.86 38.42 10.61
N LYS A 797 -16.82 39.10 9.97
CA LYS A 797 -18.22 38.71 10.02
C LYS A 797 -18.73 38.37 8.64
N SER A 798 -19.45 37.26 8.53
CA SER A 798 -20.20 36.93 7.33
C SER A 798 -21.37 37.92 7.12
N ASP A 799 -21.92 37.97 5.91
CA ASP A 799 -23.07 38.82 5.58
C ASP A 799 -24.31 38.52 6.44
N ASN A 800 -24.40 37.30 6.98
CA ASN A 800 -25.46 36.84 7.88
C ASN A 800 -25.16 37.16 9.36
N GLY A 801 -24.00 37.74 9.66
CA GLY A 801 -23.61 38.24 10.98
C GLY A 801 -22.81 37.27 11.85
N GLN A 802 -22.34 36.13 11.32
CA GLN A 802 -21.49 35.20 12.07
C GLN A 802 -20.06 35.74 12.16
N SER A 803 -19.55 35.88 13.37
CA SER A 803 -18.20 36.28 13.75
C SER A 803 -17.24 35.07 13.72
N LEU A 804 -16.37 35.10 12.72
CA LEU A 804 -15.18 34.28 12.58
C LEU A 804 -14.02 34.95 13.34
N ASN A 805 -13.47 34.24 14.33
CA ASN A 805 -12.27 34.68 15.04
C ASN A 805 -11.05 33.91 14.52
N ILE A 806 -10.03 34.66 14.11
CA ILE A 806 -8.74 34.13 13.69
C ILE A 806 -7.74 34.39 14.82
N SER A 807 -7.11 33.31 15.31
CA SER A 807 -6.21 33.32 16.48
C SER A 807 -5.04 34.32 16.38
N GLU A 808 -4.40 34.63 17.51
CA GLU A 808 -3.32 35.64 17.60
C GLU A 808 -2.15 35.37 16.62
N GLN A 809 -1.57 36.43 16.08
CA GLN A 809 -0.39 36.37 15.20
C GLN A 809 0.81 35.73 15.91
N ASN A 810 1.46 34.78 15.25
CA ASN A 810 2.75 34.26 15.71
C ASN A 810 3.68 34.00 14.53
N SER A 811 4.54 34.99 14.24
CA SER A 811 5.48 34.90 13.12
C SER A 811 6.49 33.76 13.27
N ALA A 812 6.79 33.29 14.49
CA ALA A 812 7.71 32.18 14.68
C ALA A 812 7.07 30.84 14.29
N GLU A 813 5.84 30.59 14.71
CA GLU A 813 5.05 29.41 14.30
C GLU A 813 4.83 29.41 12.78
N CYS A 814 4.59 30.60 12.22
CA CYS A 814 4.36 30.75 10.79
C CYS A 814 5.60 30.59 9.93
N LEU A 815 6.75 31.01 10.46
CA LEU A 815 8.05 30.75 9.87
C LEU A 815 8.36 29.25 9.91
N ASP A 816 8.02 28.59 11.02
CA ASP A 816 8.22 27.15 11.19
C ASP A 816 7.33 26.35 10.22
N TYR A 817 6.06 26.72 10.09
CA TYR A 817 5.14 26.17 9.08
C TYR A 817 5.62 26.43 7.65
N ALA A 818 6.11 27.64 7.34
CA ALA A 818 6.67 27.94 6.03
C ALA A 818 7.89 27.08 5.69
N ASN A 819 8.68 26.69 6.69
CA ASN A 819 9.82 25.81 6.53
C ASN A 819 9.44 24.33 6.57
N SER A 820 8.29 23.96 7.16
CA SER A 820 7.87 22.57 7.31
C SER A 820 7.72 21.86 5.97
N TYR A 821 7.29 22.58 4.93
CA TYR A 821 7.21 22.04 3.57
C TYR A 821 8.58 21.61 3.01
N GLU A 822 9.64 22.40 3.23
CA GLU A 822 11.00 22.02 2.82
C GLU A 822 11.57 20.90 3.69
N ARG A 823 11.07 20.76 4.92
CA ARG A 823 11.46 19.71 5.85
C ARG A 823 10.62 18.43 5.72
N ALA A 824 9.66 18.35 4.79
CA ALA A 824 8.68 17.25 4.69
C ALA A 824 7.92 16.93 6.00
N GLU A 825 7.84 17.89 6.93
CA GLU A 825 7.17 17.74 8.23
C GLU A 825 5.73 18.26 8.16
N VAL A 826 4.76 17.50 8.69
CA VAL A 826 3.38 17.97 8.85
C VAL A 826 3.28 18.79 10.14
N ILE A 827 3.65 20.07 10.04
CA ILE A 827 3.52 21.01 11.15
C ILE A 827 2.14 21.64 11.12
N THR A 828 1.48 21.58 12.28
CA THR A 828 0.19 22.20 12.54
C THR A 828 0.45 23.47 13.35
N PRO A 829 0.61 24.66 12.72
CA PRO A 829 1.02 25.85 13.44
C PRO A 829 -0.07 26.29 14.41
N ASN A 830 0.33 26.79 15.57
CA ASN A 830 -0.61 27.42 16.52
C ASN A 830 -1.00 28.86 16.12
N ALA A 831 -0.90 29.20 14.83
CA ALA A 831 -1.24 30.50 14.27
C ALA A 831 -1.72 30.35 12.82
N SER A 832 -2.50 31.33 12.36
CA SER A 832 -2.92 31.38 10.96
C SER A 832 -1.81 31.90 10.07
N CYS A 833 -1.62 31.22 8.94
CA CYS A 833 -0.43 31.26 8.12
C CYS A 833 -0.72 31.10 6.64
N LEU A 834 0.01 31.86 5.82
CA LEU A 834 0.02 31.79 4.37
C LEU A 834 1.46 31.86 3.93
N VAL A 835 1.84 30.99 3.00
CA VAL A 835 3.19 30.85 2.50
C VAL A 835 3.14 30.84 1.00
N ILE A 836 3.79 31.83 0.39
CA ILE A 836 3.99 31.90 -1.05
C ILE A 836 5.40 31.39 -1.33
N HIS A 837 5.50 30.37 -2.18
CA HIS A 837 6.78 29.75 -2.54
C HIS A 837 7.23 30.28 -3.91
N PHE A 838 8.49 30.70 -3.98
CA PHE A 838 9.11 31.22 -5.19
C PHE A 838 10.19 30.26 -5.70
N ASN A 839 10.26 30.09 -7.02
CA ASN A 839 11.29 29.31 -7.72
C ASN A 839 12.62 30.05 -7.89
N ASP A 840 12.64 31.35 -7.54
CA ASP A 840 13.81 32.21 -7.64
C ASP A 840 14.27 32.73 -6.28
N TYR A 841 15.49 33.28 -6.27
CA TYR A 841 16.04 33.98 -5.11
C TYR A 841 15.41 35.36 -4.95
N VAL A 842 14.49 35.51 -3.99
CA VAL A 842 13.71 36.72 -3.70
C VAL A 842 14.03 37.23 -2.30
N THR A 843 14.44 38.50 -2.19
CA THR A 843 14.74 39.15 -0.88
C THR A 843 13.75 40.22 -0.46
N LYS A 844 12.91 40.66 -1.40
CA LYS A 844 11.92 41.71 -1.23
C LYS A 844 10.92 41.65 -2.39
N PHE A 845 9.78 42.30 -2.23
CA PHE A 845 8.75 42.36 -3.28
C PHE A 845 9.25 42.90 -4.63
N ASP A 846 10.24 43.82 -4.65
CA ASP A 846 10.85 44.32 -5.90
C ASP A 846 11.53 43.22 -6.73
N ASP A 847 11.88 42.07 -6.12
CA ASP A 847 12.57 40.96 -6.76
C ASP A 847 11.58 39.90 -7.30
N VAL A 848 10.27 40.03 -7.00
CA VAL A 848 9.24 39.04 -7.36
C VAL A 848 8.80 39.22 -8.81
N ASP A 849 8.77 38.12 -9.56
CA ASP A 849 8.12 38.01 -10.88
C ASP A 849 6.88 37.09 -10.77
N GLU A 850 5.82 37.34 -11.53
CA GLU A 850 4.61 36.49 -11.52
C GLU A 850 4.96 35.04 -11.92
N ASP A 851 5.91 34.90 -12.86
CA ASP A 851 6.45 33.61 -13.31
C ASP A 851 7.31 32.90 -12.25
N SER A 852 7.59 33.54 -11.10
CA SER A 852 8.39 32.94 -10.03
C SER A 852 7.56 32.20 -8.98
N VAL A 853 6.22 32.37 -8.94
CA VAL A 853 5.37 31.77 -7.90
C VAL A 853 5.00 30.33 -8.23
N ASP A 854 5.57 29.38 -7.50
CA ASP A 854 5.43 27.94 -7.72
C ASP A 854 4.20 27.34 -7.03
N ARG A 855 3.98 27.75 -5.77
CA ARG A 855 3.02 27.13 -4.86
C ARG A 855 2.51 28.15 -3.85
N VAL A 856 1.27 28.00 -3.40
CA VAL A 856 0.71 28.78 -2.28
C VAL A 856 0.08 27.83 -1.26
N THR A 857 0.59 27.82 -0.03
CA THR A 857 0.04 27.01 1.06
C THR A 857 -0.49 27.87 2.19
N SER A 858 -1.52 27.40 2.88
CA SER A 858 -2.16 28.13 3.97
C SER A 858 -2.66 27.19 5.05
N TYR A 859 -2.61 27.65 6.29
CA TYR A 859 -3.15 26.97 7.46
C TYR A 859 -3.80 28.00 8.38
N ASN A 860 -5.08 27.84 8.68
CA ASN A 860 -5.88 28.85 9.36
C ASN A 860 -6.59 28.26 10.55
N LEU A 861 -6.24 28.73 11.74
CA LEU A 861 -7.02 28.46 12.94
C LEU A 861 -8.25 29.35 12.94
N VAL A 862 -9.42 28.71 12.93
CA VAL A 862 -10.70 29.37 12.73
C VAL A 862 -11.69 28.91 13.78
N THR A 863 -12.25 29.87 14.50
CA THR A 863 -13.34 29.63 15.45
C THR A 863 -14.56 30.45 15.07
N PHE A 864 -15.69 29.79 14.78
CA PHE A 864 -16.99 30.44 14.58
C PHE A 864 -17.69 30.57 15.94
N SER A 865 -17.88 31.81 16.38
CA SER A 865 -18.25 32.11 17.78
C SER A 865 -19.76 32.33 18.03
N ASP A 866 -20.57 32.54 16.98
CA ASP A 866 -21.98 32.97 17.09
C ASP A 866 -22.92 32.47 15.95
N GLY A 867 -22.57 31.37 15.25
CA GLY A 867 -23.46 30.65 14.33
C GLY A 867 -24.34 29.57 15.02
N PRO A 868 -25.39 29.04 14.37
CA PRO A 868 -26.28 28.04 14.96
C PRO A 868 -25.58 26.73 15.36
N TYR A 869 -24.48 26.37 14.69
CA TYR A 869 -23.82 25.07 14.83
C TYR A 869 -22.43 25.15 15.52
N GLY A 870 -21.75 26.31 15.47
CA GLY A 870 -20.42 26.54 16.05
C GLY A 870 -19.32 25.68 15.42
N PHE A 871 -18.11 26.22 15.24
CA PHE A 871 -16.99 25.42 14.74
C PHE A 871 -15.69 25.88 15.38
N ASP A 872 -14.87 24.91 15.77
CA ASP A 872 -13.52 25.12 16.29
C ASP A 872 -12.59 24.10 15.64
N GLY A 873 -11.55 24.59 14.96
CA GLY A 873 -10.64 23.76 14.19
C GLY A 873 -9.77 24.58 13.25
N PHE A 874 -9.38 23.95 12.15
CA PHE A 874 -8.53 24.57 11.14
C PHE A 874 -9.05 24.39 9.72
N VAL A 875 -8.64 25.31 8.87
CA VAL A 875 -8.78 25.27 7.42
C VAL A 875 -7.40 25.40 6.80
N SER A 876 -6.98 24.44 6.01
CA SER A 876 -5.75 24.52 5.22
C SER A 876 -6.04 24.39 3.74
N PHE A 877 -5.22 25.04 2.93
CA PHE A 877 -5.28 24.87 1.49
C PHE A 877 -3.90 24.86 0.87
N ASP A 878 -3.83 24.27 -0.31
CA ASP A 878 -2.62 24.12 -1.08
C ASP A 878 -2.94 24.31 -2.56
N VAL A 879 -2.30 25.29 -3.19
CA VAL A 879 -2.48 25.61 -4.61
C VAL A 879 -1.20 25.29 -5.33
N THR A 880 -1.31 24.48 -6.39
CA THR A 880 -0.23 24.18 -7.34
C THR A 880 -0.76 24.35 -8.76
N ALA A 881 0.11 24.32 -9.77
CA ALA A 881 -0.32 24.33 -11.17
C ALA A 881 0.52 23.39 -12.01
N THR A 882 -0.10 22.82 -13.06
CA THR A 882 0.54 21.95 -14.03
C THR A 882 0.26 22.42 -15.46
N ASP A 883 1.22 22.22 -16.37
CA ASP A 883 0.99 22.40 -17.80
C ASP A 883 0.10 21.29 -18.39
N ILE A 884 -0.22 21.38 -19.69
CA ILE A 884 -0.98 20.37 -20.45
C ILE A 884 -0.36 18.95 -20.42
N ASN A 885 0.92 18.83 -20.05
CA ASN A 885 1.63 17.55 -19.95
C ASN A 885 1.71 17.05 -18.49
N GLY A 886 1.14 17.78 -17.52
CA GLY A 886 1.17 17.43 -16.10
C GLY A 886 2.44 17.86 -15.37
N ASN A 887 3.31 18.68 -15.96
CA ASN A 887 4.51 19.19 -15.30
C ASN A 887 4.15 20.38 -14.40
N SER A 888 4.71 20.44 -13.19
CA SER A 888 4.56 21.63 -12.32
C SER A 888 5.06 22.89 -13.02
N VAL A 889 4.25 23.94 -12.96
CA VAL A 889 4.54 25.25 -13.53
C VAL A 889 4.08 26.35 -12.57
N PRO A 890 4.62 27.58 -12.70
CA PRO A 890 4.17 28.69 -11.89
C PRO A 890 2.65 28.92 -11.98
N ILE A 891 2.02 29.21 -10.84
CA ILE A 891 0.54 29.27 -10.70
C ILE A 891 -0.08 30.33 -11.60
N PHE A 892 0.61 31.45 -11.80
CA PHE A 892 0.11 32.60 -12.56
C PHE A 892 0.43 32.56 -14.05
N ASN A 893 1.00 31.47 -14.56
CA ASN A 893 1.33 31.34 -15.96
C ASN A 893 0.05 31.13 -16.81
N SER A 894 0.04 31.63 -18.06
CA SER A 894 -1.11 31.46 -18.96
C SER A 894 -1.20 30.02 -19.49
N ASP A 895 -2.40 29.49 -19.69
CA ASP A 895 -2.66 28.13 -20.23
C ASP A 895 -2.18 26.97 -19.32
N VAL A 896 -2.40 27.08 -18.01
CA VAL A 896 -2.09 26.04 -17.01
C VAL A 896 -3.34 25.51 -16.31
N THR A 897 -3.27 24.28 -15.81
CA THR A 897 -4.26 23.69 -14.93
C THR A 897 -3.85 23.92 -13.47
N GLN A 898 -4.62 24.66 -12.68
CA GLN A 898 -4.35 24.83 -11.25
C GLN A 898 -5.05 23.73 -10.45
N HIS A 899 -4.36 23.18 -9.44
CA HIS A 899 -4.90 22.22 -8.50
C HIS A 899 -4.97 22.87 -7.13
N LEU A 900 -6.13 22.78 -6.48
CA LEU A 900 -6.38 23.27 -5.13
C LEU A 900 -6.80 22.09 -4.26
N ASP A 901 -5.96 21.75 -3.29
CA ASP A 901 -6.29 20.81 -2.23
C ASP A 901 -6.73 21.61 -1.01
N PHE A 902 -7.96 21.42 -0.56
CA PHE A 902 -8.57 22.15 0.54
C PHE A 902 -8.96 21.18 1.65
N VAL A 903 -8.51 21.41 2.88
CA VAL A 903 -8.80 20.55 4.02
C VAL A 903 -9.41 21.37 5.15
N VAL A 904 -10.54 20.90 5.70
CA VAL A 904 -11.12 21.45 6.93
C VAL A 904 -11.24 20.32 7.95
N GLN A 905 -10.69 20.54 9.14
CA GLN A 905 -10.84 19.59 10.22
C GLN A 905 -11.14 20.34 11.51
N GLY A 906 -12.11 19.82 12.26
CA GLY A 906 -12.52 20.45 13.51
C GLY A 906 -13.74 19.80 14.13
N THR A 907 -14.29 20.51 15.11
CA THR A 907 -15.47 20.08 15.85
C THR A 907 -16.62 21.05 15.61
N SER A 908 -17.79 20.54 15.21
CA SER A 908 -19.05 21.29 15.08
C SER A 908 -20.15 20.53 15.81
N GLU A 909 -20.91 21.17 16.71
CA GLU A 909 -21.96 20.51 17.53
C GLU A 909 -21.55 19.15 18.15
N GLN A 910 -20.30 18.99 18.62
CA GLN A 910 -19.74 17.73 19.15
C GLN A 910 -19.49 16.61 18.11
N VAL A 911 -19.60 16.94 16.82
CA VAL A 911 -19.19 16.08 15.70
C VAL A 911 -17.77 16.47 15.30
N GLU A 912 -16.85 15.52 15.43
CA GLU A 912 -15.48 15.67 14.92
C GLU A 912 -15.46 15.19 13.48
N PHE A 913 -14.98 16.05 12.58
CA PHE A 913 -14.94 15.74 11.15
C PHE A 913 -13.66 16.24 10.51
N SER A 914 -13.33 15.61 9.38
CA SER A 914 -12.34 16.09 8.43
C SER A 914 -12.96 16.05 7.05
N THR A 915 -12.75 17.10 6.26
CA THR A 915 -13.17 17.16 4.85
C THR A 915 -11.99 17.56 3.99
N SER A 916 -11.85 16.90 2.84
CA SER A 916 -10.89 17.23 1.81
C SER A 916 -11.61 17.48 0.49
N PHE A 917 -11.14 18.46 -0.27
CA PHE A 917 -11.63 18.79 -1.60
C PHE A 917 -10.42 18.92 -2.52
N ASP A 918 -10.50 18.31 -3.70
CA ASP A 918 -9.52 18.45 -4.75
C ASP A 918 -10.21 19.19 -5.90
N VAL A 919 -9.77 20.39 -6.23
CA VAL A 919 -10.36 21.25 -7.27
C VAL A 919 -9.33 21.47 -8.38
N ARG A 920 -9.79 21.33 -9.63
CA ARG A 920 -9.02 21.53 -10.84
C ARG A 920 -9.56 22.74 -11.61
N TYR A 921 -8.71 23.72 -11.87
CA TYR A 921 -9.05 24.92 -12.64
C TYR A 921 -8.36 24.90 -14.00
N GLU A 922 -9.12 24.92 -15.09
CA GLU A 922 -8.59 25.02 -16.46
C GLU A 922 -9.42 26.07 -17.21
N GLU A 923 -8.94 27.31 -17.40
CA GLU A 923 -9.76 28.37 -18.02
C GLU A 923 -10.41 27.88 -19.34
N PRO A 924 -11.75 28.00 -19.51
CA PRO A 924 -12.72 28.72 -18.68
C PRO A 924 -13.53 27.84 -17.70
N VAL A 925 -13.12 26.60 -17.45
CA VAL A 925 -13.87 25.58 -16.72
C VAL A 925 -13.28 25.35 -15.32
N GLU A 926 -14.14 25.54 -14.31
CA GLU A 926 -13.89 25.11 -12.93
C GLU A 926 -14.43 23.68 -12.75
N GLU A 927 -13.55 22.72 -12.47
CA GLU A 927 -13.93 21.31 -12.25
C GLU A 927 -13.55 20.88 -10.83
N ILE A 928 -14.49 20.29 -10.08
CA ILE A 928 -14.16 19.62 -8.82
C ILE A 928 -13.68 18.20 -9.12
N GLY A 929 -12.44 17.85 -8.78
CA GLY A 929 -11.93 16.49 -8.94
C GLY A 929 -12.56 15.51 -7.95
N SER A 930 -12.60 15.86 -6.65
CA SER A 930 -13.02 14.96 -5.58
C SER A 930 -13.45 15.72 -4.32
N MET A 931 -14.37 15.17 -3.52
CA MET A 931 -14.67 15.62 -2.16
C MET A 931 -14.85 14.41 -1.25
N THR A 932 -14.18 14.41 -0.10
CA THR A 932 -14.34 13.40 0.95
C THR A 932 -14.58 14.04 2.31
N ILE A 933 -15.67 13.67 2.98
CA ILE A 933 -15.99 14.05 4.36
C ILE A 933 -15.96 12.80 5.24
N SER A 934 -15.10 12.80 6.25
CA SER A 934 -15.01 11.75 7.27
C SER A 934 -15.51 12.26 8.61
N LEU A 935 -16.41 11.52 9.23
CA LEU A 935 -16.83 11.80 10.62
C LEU A 935 -15.93 10.99 11.56
N LEU A 936 -14.93 11.65 12.12
CA LEU A 936 -13.83 11.04 12.88
C LEU A 936 -14.33 10.32 14.15
N ASN A 937 -15.46 10.76 14.71
CA ASN A 937 -16.09 10.15 15.86
C ASN A 937 -17.34 9.29 15.53
N TYR A 938 -17.45 8.79 14.28
CA TYR A 938 -18.64 8.08 13.81
C TYR A 938 -18.33 6.85 12.94
N HIS A 939 -17.93 5.73 13.55
CA HIS A 939 -17.82 4.38 12.94
C HIS A 939 -17.08 4.32 11.59
N GLY A 940 -16.06 5.17 11.41
CA GLY A 940 -15.30 5.29 10.16
C GLY A 940 -16.13 5.76 8.97
N TYR A 941 -17.25 6.43 9.22
CA TYR A 941 -18.14 6.98 8.21
C TYR A 941 -17.39 7.91 7.29
N GLN A 942 -17.60 7.71 5.99
CA GLN A 942 -17.08 8.55 4.94
C GLN A 942 -18.18 8.83 3.93
N PHE A 943 -18.36 10.11 3.60
CA PHE A 943 -19.14 10.60 2.48
C PHE A 943 -18.15 11.01 1.40
N SER A 944 -18.15 10.36 0.25
CA SER A 944 -17.20 10.61 -0.83
C SER A 944 -17.94 10.88 -2.13
N VAL A 945 -17.63 11.96 -2.84
CA VAL A 945 -18.23 12.30 -4.14
C VAL A 945 -17.18 12.84 -5.10
N ASN A 946 -17.28 12.45 -6.36
CA ASN A 946 -16.39 12.86 -7.44
C ASN A 946 -17.23 13.29 -8.65
N LEU A 947 -16.65 14.08 -9.56
CA LEU A 947 -17.26 14.33 -10.87
C LEU A 947 -17.10 13.10 -11.77
N GLU A 948 -18.20 12.65 -12.38
CA GLU A 948 -18.16 11.56 -13.39
C GLU A 948 -17.67 12.03 -14.77
N ASP A 949 -17.90 13.31 -15.13
CA ASP A 949 -17.58 13.93 -16.44
C ASP A 949 -17.56 15.47 -16.31
N GLU A 950 -16.96 16.21 -17.25
CA GLU A 950 -16.69 17.67 -17.23
C GLU A 950 -17.95 18.56 -17.00
N SER A 951 -19.15 17.97 -17.06
CA SER A 951 -20.43 18.68 -16.87
C SER A 951 -21.52 17.85 -16.17
N GLY A 952 -21.16 16.70 -15.59
CA GLY A 952 -22.07 15.80 -14.88
C GLY A 952 -22.36 16.22 -13.43
N PRO A 953 -23.41 15.69 -12.79
CA PRO A 953 -23.63 15.87 -11.35
C PRO A 953 -22.53 15.18 -10.53
N LEU A 954 -22.26 15.65 -9.31
CA LEU A 954 -21.42 14.93 -8.36
C LEU A 954 -22.04 13.58 -7.99
N MET A 955 -21.25 12.51 -8.12
CA MET A 955 -21.65 11.14 -7.84
C MET A 955 -20.66 10.49 -6.89
N GLY A 956 -21.12 9.58 -6.05
CA GLY A 956 -20.20 8.88 -5.15
C GLY A 956 -20.88 7.92 -4.21
N GLU A 957 -20.37 7.80 -3.00
CA GLU A 957 -20.88 6.84 -2.03
C GLU A 957 -20.70 7.27 -0.57
N VAL A 958 -21.59 6.74 0.27
CA VAL A 958 -21.39 6.70 1.71
C VAL A 958 -20.86 5.32 2.08
N SER A 959 -19.81 5.27 2.89
CA SER A 959 -19.25 4.04 3.43
C SER A 959 -19.06 4.13 4.95
N ILE A 960 -18.98 2.97 5.60
CA ILE A 960 -18.65 2.78 7.03
C ILE A 960 -17.61 1.66 7.15
N LEU A 961 -16.89 1.59 8.27
CA LEU A 961 -15.96 0.47 8.52
C LEU A 961 -16.69 -0.77 9.05
N ASP A 962 -16.24 -1.95 8.63
CA ASP A 962 -16.67 -3.25 9.14
C ASP A 962 -15.77 -3.79 10.27
N GLU A 963 -15.93 -5.07 10.64
CA GLU A 963 -15.19 -5.71 11.74
C GLU A 963 -13.67 -5.75 11.52
N ASP A 964 -13.24 -5.87 10.25
CA ASP A 964 -11.85 -6.02 9.78
C ASP A 964 -11.21 -4.68 9.36
N LEU A 965 -11.86 -3.55 9.66
CA LEU A 965 -11.48 -2.20 9.19
C LEU A 965 -11.54 -2.04 7.66
N THR A 966 -12.32 -2.86 6.98
CA THR A 966 -12.60 -2.70 5.56
C THR A 966 -13.80 -1.77 5.37
N ARG A 967 -13.77 -0.90 4.36
CA ARG A 967 -14.88 0.02 4.07
C ARG A 967 -15.99 -0.71 3.35
N PHE A 968 -17.15 -0.76 3.98
CA PHE A 968 -18.39 -1.26 3.42
C PHE A 968 -19.24 -0.11 2.87
N LYS A 969 -19.67 -0.22 1.61
CA LYS A 969 -20.53 0.76 0.94
C LYS A 969 -21.97 0.67 1.45
N ALA A 970 -22.48 1.77 1.98
CA ALA A 970 -23.84 1.86 2.53
C ALA A 970 -24.85 2.55 1.61
N GLY A 971 -24.41 3.30 0.60
CA GLY A 971 -25.31 3.91 -0.39
C GLY A 971 -24.59 4.71 -1.47
N ASP A 972 -25.29 4.93 -2.58
CA ASP A 972 -24.84 5.76 -3.70
C ASP A 972 -25.32 7.20 -3.52
N ILE A 973 -24.44 8.15 -3.77
CA ILE A 973 -24.72 9.59 -3.70
C ILE A 973 -24.93 10.13 -5.11
N THR A 974 -25.93 11.00 -5.27
CA THR A 974 -26.18 11.78 -6.47
C THR A 974 -26.52 13.21 -6.08
N GLU A 975 -25.87 14.19 -6.70
CA GLU A 975 -26.20 15.60 -6.53
C GLU A 975 -27.65 15.91 -6.95
N ILE A 976 -28.32 16.76 -6.16
CA ILE A 976 -29.66 17.31 -6.45
C ILE A 976 -29.66 18.82 -6.22
N GLU A 977 -30.70 19.51 -6.67
CA GLU A 977 -30.85 20.95 -6.47
C GLU A 977 -30.84 21.30 -4.95
N ASN A 978 -29.78 21.96 -4.48
CA ASN A 978 -29.50 22.31 -3.08
C ASN A 978 -29.21 21.12 -2.12
N GLY A 979 -28.56 20.06 -2.60
CA GLY A 979 -28.17 18.94 -1.74
C GLY A 979 -27.70 17.68 -2.44
N PHE A 980 -27.83 16.56 -1.73
CA PHE A 980 -27.50 15.23 -2.22
C PHE A 980 -28.64 14.25 -1.95
N ARG A 981 -28.97 13.44 -2.96
CA ARG A 981 -29.79 12.24 -2.80
C ARG A 981 -28.87 11.06 -2.52
N ILE A 982 -29.19 10.31 -1.48
CA ILE A 982 -28.51 9.05 -1.19
C ILE A 982 -29.48 7.90 -1.41
N ASN A 983 -29.15 7.04 -2.36
CA ASN A 983 -29.80 5.77 -2.59
C ASN A 983 -29.09 4.72 -1.75
N TYR A 984 -29.62 4.44 -0.57
CA TYR A 984 -29.04 3.44 0.33
C TYR A 984 -29.24 2.03 -0.22
N ILE A 985 -28.32 1.12 0.12
CA ILE A 985 -28.40 -0.30 -0.25
C ILE A 985 -29.69 -0.96 0.24
N SER A 986 -30.33 -0.42 1.29
CA SER A 986 -31.67 -0.82 1.73
C SER A 986 -32.81 -0.45 0.76
N ASN A 987 -32.49 0.01 -0.46
CA ASN A 987 -33.42 0.55 -1.46
C ASN A 987 -34.24 1.77 -0.99
N GLU A 988 -33.81 2.46 0.08
CA GLU A 988 -34.38 3.74 0.49
C GLU A 988 -33.59 4.89 -0.13
N SER A 989 -34.32 5.84 -0.73
CA SER A 989 -33.74 7.06 -1.30
C SER A 989 -34.13 8.24 -0.42
N ILE A 990 -33.14 8.94 0.12
CA ILE A 990 -33.35 10.10 1.00
C ILE A 990 -32.63 11.32 0.40
N ASP A 991 -33.36 12.42 0.30
CA ASP A 991 -32.84 13.72 -0.11
C ASP A 991 -32.35 14.49 1.13
N TYR A 992 -31.04 14.72 1.21
CA TYR A 992 -30.43 15.57 2.23
C TYR A 992 -30.22 16.96 1.63
N THR A 993 -30.88 17.97 2.20
CA THR A 993 -30.87 19.36 1.72
C THR A 993 -30.05 20.24 2.68
N ASN A 994 -29.55 21.40 2.19
CA ASN A 994 -28.65 22.33 2.91
C ASN A 994 -27.17 21.90 3.02
N ILE A 995 -26.78 20.88 2.26
CA ILE A 995 -25.38 20.58 1.99
C ILE A 995 -25.09 21.15 0.60
N GLU A 996 -24.45 22.31 0.55
CA GLU A 996 -24.06 22.96 -0.71
C GLU A 996 -22.58 23.28 -0.59
N VAL A 997 -21.79 22.70 -1.50
CA VAL A 997 -20.33 22.79 -1.50
C VAL A 997 -19.84 24.01 -2.31
N TYR A 998 -20.74 24.63 -3.08
CA TYR A 998 -20.45 25.74 -3.97
C TYR A 998 -21.01 27.06 -3.42
N GLY A 999 -20.17 28.10 -3.35
CA GLY A 999 -20.64 29.48 -3.37
C GLY A 999 -21.22 29.80 -4.76
N ASP A 1000 -22.18 30.73 -4.86
CA ASP A 1000 -22.93 31.02 -6.09
C ASP A 1000 -22.00 31.15 -7.34
N ARG A 1001 -22.25 30.34 -8.37
CA ARG A 1001 -21.64 30.41 -9.72
C ARG A 1001 -21.70 31.78 -10.38
#